data_AF-A0A952VMM2-F1
#
_entry.id   AF-A0A952VMM2-F1
#
_cell.length_a   1.000
_cell.length_b   1.000
_cell.length_c   1.000
_cell.angle_alpha   90.00
_cell.angle_beta   90.00
_cell.angle_gamma   90.00
#
_symmetry.space_group_name_H-M   'P 1'
#
loop_
_entity.id
_entity.type
_entity.pdbx_description
1 polymer ?
#
loop_
_entity_poly.entity_id
_entity_poly.type
_entity_poly.pdbx_seq_one_letter_code
_entity_poly.pdbx_strand_id
1 'polypeptide(L)'
;MTDTAVVLTLEREHATTKVEGTRVAFSPHQCFAFDNGPEDVGCLHALGAHLMTLPGLALVGSKRFVDYLLRHVPDLGDRIVGTVSYENLPEMHHLHGLVSVKLGVLPLETQSAFLCETLAFPRMQMMKQLPQSITIIDLTVLAEIAPDVIPARGWTPFPRNIYPIDIPEIQIRKELDVAIVDCPSRNLSLMPNGLGYLNNALKKTSVSFQIVDLDIISYHRFHVHRLFDMGGCITLPGNLVLPEDPWQAEHYDLWTATGGGASGSTGRNEVLEFFRPVIDETIAALVAARPKVLGLSIQGCNEAAAREVALGVKAQLPDITIVVGGFSCYNADVGRRAFPECDYMCIGESDLTAGPLLEALARGERPFNQPGVLSRFDTPDYSYIPAPMIHNLDQIEFPKYEWCDLSVYRNFNDYQLTPIIASRGCRWSRCTFCAERFYWRIRTKENFVDELEWLVRRGCHLFMFNESDLGGMPERVMEICDEIIRRGLHRKVKLTGQLRVNKKQNRAFFEKLREANFVALRFGIDAFSERTLRLQMKGYTVDMITQNLKDCWEVGIFTEVNWVIGVPGETDQDVEEGIELILKNRKYIGRLANINPLILVNGSVYWIDPASHNIVLKEPQEIMYEKYPRALPADQWYSIDPYIDAQVRKERFERIVLALHDAGFHVGAWANRVIEDVKLNRDKARTGTSGKSVSAGEFEIAGGEKVCVASIDSEEQTALEASSQRAPITDLQPSPTTKLLPMLQEMDIESEDAARAPAEPPLFQVAGQAPRMVRRMDAHTIIFYNGWYYGVPAALGSIDVTRPESTAIAGLLRYSTEEEVLAAIEESARWANSRGQYDDQKKQRTSGSYMRADSVGEMSESVVIATKPRILRFGKMYIAVDRDVLKDSFKRKSFFERKSKEQKESDQNVGVLRRLIGLLPPSFEEELRRLIRQERINRGNGAQLSDLQLAVMLPRAAAVAYIKEPLRRGMRLLSGRGTGNESRVGVQVKGEDFSIVSVVTKNAQPELLWTIGNHNLVRFDGMFYGVPHGAYVEWDSGLIASVPGMLVGDTIAEVDGMIRNVRGEVGEVSVTATDDCSHVSEFTKKPILLRTMPQEGYDVISYEGWIYGMPHALGPIDLTEIDVLEMPGVVRDVSRDAVENEILALAQNSNRSYSTTVEA
;
A
#
# COMPACT_ATOMS: atom_id res chain seq x y z
N MET A 1 -10.40 -37.06 5.06
CA MET A 1 -11.28 -37.96 5.83
C MET A 1 -12.12 -37.09 6.74
N THR A 2 -13.44 -37.09 6.55
CA THR A 2 -14.36 -36.36 7.43
C THR A 2 -14.29 -36.96 8.83
N ASP A 3 -14.13 -36.12 9.86
CA ASP A 3 -14.01 -36.48 11.29
C ASP A 3 -15.34 -37.01 11.88
N THR A 4 -16.14 -37.68 11.06
CA THR A 4 -17.49 -38.16 11.35
C THR A 4 -17.55 -39.69 11.49
N ALA A 5 -16.63 -40.42 10.87
CA ALA A 5 -16.57 -41.88 11.00
C ALA A 5 -16.13 -42.25 12.42
N VAL A 6 -16.91 -43.11 13.08
CA VAL A 6 -16.61 -43.63 14.41
C VAL A 6 -16.69 -45.15 14.39
N VAL A 7 -15.84 -45.82 15.16
CA VAL A 7 -15.93 -47.27 15.34
C VAL A 7 -16.55 -47.54 16.70
N LEU A 8 -17.76 -48.09 16.69
CA LEU A 8 -18.48 -48.51 17.89
C LEU A 8 -18.10 -49.94 18.23
N THR A 9 -17.82 -50.19 19.50
CA THR A 9 -17.60 -51.55 20.00
C THR A 9 -18.87 -52.01 20.69
N LEU A 10 -19.56 -52.97 20.07
CA LEU A 10 -20.75 -53.61 20.65
C LEU A 10 -20.31 -54.84 21.45
N GLU A 11 -20.69 -54.88 22.71
CA GLU A 11 -20.45 -56.02 23.59
C GLU A 11 -21.77 -56.71 23.92
N ARG A 12 -21.84 -58.02 23.65
CA ARG A 12 -22.93 -58.88 24.12
C ARG A 12 -22.34 -60.16 24.70
N GLU A 13 -22.52 -60.34 26.00
CA GLU A 13 -21.98 -61.46 26.78
C GLU A 13 -20.46 -61.62 26.62
N HIS A 14 -20.00 -62.55 25.79
CA HIS A 14 -18.59 -62.86 25.52
C HIS A 14 -18.14 -62.47 24.10
N ALA A 15 -18.99 -61.82 23.33
CA ALA A 15 -18.69 -61.40 21.97
C ALA A 15 -18.54 -59.88 21.88
N THR A 16 -17.41 -59.46 21.31
CA THR A 16 -17.11 -58.07 20.99
C THR A 16 -17.12 -57.92 19.48
N THR A 17 -17.99 -57.05 18.94
CA THR A 17 -18.06 -56.74 17.51
C THR A 17 -17.80 -55.25 17.30
N LYS A 18 -16.95 -54.91 16.34
CA LYS A 18 -16.76 -53.52 15.91
C LYS A 18 -17.70 -53.21 14.77
N VAL A 19 -18.42 -52.09 14.87
CA VAL A 19 -19.34 -51.61 13.85
C VAL A 19 -18.94 -50.19 13.48
N GLU A 20 -18.88 -49.91 12.18
CA GLU A 20 -18.67 -48.55 11.69
C GLU A 20 -19.97 -47.75 11.85
N GLY A 21 -19.83 -46.57 12.43
CA GLY A 21 -20.91 -45.61 12.61
C GLY A 21 -20.52 -44.24 12.08
N THR A 22 -21.52 -43.39 11.89
CA THR A 22 -21.32 -41.98 11.55
C THR A 22 -21.83 -41.15 12.72
N ARG A 23 -21.01 -40.22 13.22
CA ARG A 23 -21.43 -39.22 14.19
C ARG A 23 -22.41 -38.27 13.51
N VAL A 24 -23.61 -38.17 14.08
CA VAL A 24 -24.69 -37.31 13.57
C VAL A 24 -25.16 -36.31 14.63
N ALA A 25 -25.78 -35.22 14.17
CA ALA A 25 -26.53 -34.27 14.99
C ALA A 25 -27.94 -34.10 14.42
N PHE A 26 -28.88 -33.80 15.31
CA PHE A 26 -30.25 -33.53 14.93
C PHE A 26 -30.39 -32.13 14.32
N SER A 27 -30.97 -32.07 13.13
CA SER A 27 -31.29 -30.85 12.40
C SER A 27 -32.80 -30.63 12.39
N PRO A 28 -33.34 -29.69 13.19
CA PRO A 28 -34.74 -29.30 13.10
C PRO A 28 -35.14 -28.82 11.70
N HIS A 29 -34.21 -28.19 10.97
CA HIS A 29 -34.45 -27.71 9.61
C HIS A 29 -34.72 -28.86 8.63
N GLN A 30 -33.90 -29.91 8.65
CA GLN A 30 -34.14 -31.10 7.81
C GLN A 30 -35.30 -31.95 8.32
N CYS A 31 -35.60 -31.91 9.61
CA CYS A 31 -36.68 -32.69 10.20
C CYS A 31 -38.06 -32.28 9.65
N PHE A 32 -38.38 -30.99 9.70
CA PHE A 32 -39.70 -30.46 9.34
C PHE A 32 -39.79 -30.02 7.89
N ALA A 33 -40.49 -30.80 7.06
CA ALA A 33 -40.70 -30.49 5.64
C ALA A 33 -41.83 -29.46 5.41
N PHE A 34 -42.69 -29.23 6.41
CA PHE A 34 -43.89 -28.39 6.34
C PHE A 34 -44.94 -28.89 5.33
N ASP A 35 -45.00 -30.19 5.09
CA ASP A 35 -45.88 -30.84 4.10
C ASP A 35 -47.14 -31.47 4.71
N ASN A 36 -47.29 -31.42 6.05
CA ASN A 36 -48.32 -32.12 6.83
C ASN A 36 -48.24 -33.65 6.70
N GLY A 37 -47.08 -34.20 6.33
CA GLY A 37 -46.83 -35.64 6.27
C GLY A 37 -46.82 -36.29 7.65
N PRO A 38 -46.92 -37.63 7.72
CA PRO A 38 -46.98 -38.37 8.98
C PRO A 38 -45.73 -38.19 9.85
N GLU A 39 -44.56 -37.98 9.25
CA GLU A 39 -43.30 -37.75 9.98
C GLU A 39 -43.30 -36.38 10.69
N ASP A 40 -43.72 -35.31 9.99
CA ASP A 40 -43.89 -33.98 10.56
C ASP A 40 -44.92 -34.01 11.70
N VAL A 41 -46.09 -34.60 11.44
CA VAL A 41 -47.19 -34.71 12.41
C VAL A 41 -46.76 -35.50 13.65
N GLY A 42 -46.04 -36.61 13.48
CA GLY A 42 -45.49 -37.39 14.59
C GLY A 42 -44.54 -36.57 15.47
N CYS A 43 -43.62 -35.82 14.86
CA CYS A 43 -42.71 -34.92 15.58
C CYS A 43 -43.48 -33.81 16.32
N LEU A 44 -44.47 -33.17 15.68
CA LEU A 44 -45.27 -32.11 16.29
C LEU A 44 -46.10 -32.61 17.49
N HIS A 45 -46.69 -33.81 17.42
CA HIS A 45 -47.43 -34.37 18.54
C HIS A 45 -46.51 -34.71 19.72
N ALA A 46 -45.35 -35.31 19.46
CA ALA A 46 -44.35 -35.59 20.51
C ALA A 46 -43.86 -34.30 21.17
N LEU A 47 -43.55 -33.29 20.36
CA LEU A 47 -43.19 -31.96 20.82
C LEU A 47 -44.31 -31.32 21.64
N GLY A 48 -45.54 -31.30 21.12
CA GLY A 48 -46.71 -30.73 21.77
C GLY A 48 -46.98 -31.36 23.13
N ALA A 49 -46.91 -32.69 23.23
CA ALA A 49 -47.06 -33.41 24.49
C ALA A 49 -46.04 -32.97 25.55
N HIS A 50 -44.78 -32.75 25.15
CA HIS A 50 -43.76 -32.21 26.04
C HIS A 50 -44.04 -30.75 26.42
N LEU A 51 -44.36 -29.88 25.45
CA LEU A 51 -44.63 -28.46 25.70
C LEU A 51 -45.81 -28.23 26.64
N MET A 52 -46.84 -29.07 26.59
CA MET A 52 -48.00 -29.03 27.50
C MET A 52 -47.64 -29.24 28.98
N THR A 53 -46.45 -29.78 29.27
CA THR A 53 -45.97 -29.98 30.64
C THR A 53 -45.29 -28.75 31.25
N LEU A 54 -44.98 -27.75 30.43
CA LEU A 54 -44.19 -26.58 30.84
C LEU A 54 -45.08 -25.49 31.45
N PRO A 55 -44.73 -24.94 32.63
CA PRO A 55 -45.47 -23.85 33.22
C PRO A 55 -45.15 -22.52 32.53
N GLY A 56 -46.15 -21.64 32.42
CA GLY A 56 -45.98 -20.27 31.93
C GLY A 56 -45.29 -20.20 30.56
N LEU A 57 -45.73 -21.02 29.60
CA LEU A 57 -45.06 -21.20 28.32
C LEU A 57 -45.33 -20.03 27.36
N ALA A 58 -44.28 -19.40 26.84
CA ALA A 58 -44.35 -18.48 25.71
C ALA A 58 -43.75 -19.12 24.44
N LEU A 59 -44.35 -18.85 23.28
CA LEU A 59 -43.77 -19.23 21.99
C LEU A 59 -42.97 -18.06 21.40
N VAL A 60 -41.70 -18.27 21.08
CA VAL A 60 -40.79 -17.23 20.58
C VAL A 60 -40.29 -17.65 19.19
N GLY A 61 -40.55 -16.89 18.14
CA GLY A 61 -40.03 -17.27 16.82
C GLY A 61 -40.78 -16.67 15.64
N SER A 62 -40.60 -17.30 14.48
CA SER A 62 -41.27 -16.90 13.25
C SER A 62 -42.73 -17.36 13.23
N LYS A 63 -43.60 -16.55 12.62
CA LYS A 63 -45.02 -16.88 12.49
C LYS A 63 -45.24 -18.24 11.83
N ARG A 64 -44.39 -18.60 10.86
CA ARG A 64 -44.49 -19.85 10.10
C ARG A 64 -44.54 -21.08 11.00
N PHE A 65 -43.60 -21.23 11.94
CA PHE A 65 -43.55 -22.42 12.78
C PHE A 65 -44.59 -22.37 13.89
N VAL A 66 -44.87 -21.18 14.44
CA VAL A 66 -45.94 -21.01 15.44
C VAL A 66 -47.30 -21.45 14.85
N ASP A 67 -47.66 -20.97 13.66
CA ASP A 67 -48.90 -21.33 12.99
C ASP A 67 -48.95 -22.83 12.66
N TYR A 68 -47.79 -23.42 12.27
CA TYR A 68 -47.70 -24.84 11.96
C TYR A 68 -47.91 -25.70 13.21
N LEU A 69 -47.25 -25.36 14.33
CA LEU A 69 -47.39 -26.06 15.60
C LEU A 69 -48.83 -25.96 16.15
N LEU A 70 -49.40 -24.77 16.21
CA LEU A 70 -50.74 -24.55 16.77
C LEU A 70 -51.86 -25.19 15.92
N ARG A 71 -51.66 -25.33 14.61
CA ARG A 71 -52.63 -26.04 13.75
C ARG A 71 -52.71 -27.53 14.06
N HIS A 72 -51.58 -28.16 14.37
CA HIS A 72 -51.49 -29.60 14.61
C HIS A 72 -51.63 -29.96 16.10
N VAL A 73 -51.37 -29.01 16.99
CA VAL A 73 -51.54 -29.16 18.44
C VAL A 73 -52.41 -28.01 18.99
N PRO A 74 -53.71 -27.98 18.67
CA PRO A 74 -54.59 -26.85 19.00
C PRO A 74 -54.74 -26.65 20.53
N ASP A 75 -54.74 -27.73 21.30
CA ASP A 75 -54.85 -27.70 22.77
C ASP A 75 -53.69 -26.93 23.44
N LEU A 76 -52.56 -26.75 22.73
CA LEU A 76 -51.44 -25.95 23.20
C LEU A 76 -51.80 -24.46 23.31
N GLY A 77 -52.74 -23.98 22.48
CA GLY A 77 -53.19 -22.58 22.48
C GLY A 77 -53.73 -22.12 23.84
N ASP A 78 -54.42 -23.01 24.57
CA ASP A 78 -55.00 -22.70 25.89
C ASP A 78 -53.94 -22.67 27.02
N ARG A 79 -52.72 -23.13 26.76
CA ARG A 79 -51.62 -23.18 27.74
C ARG A 79 -50.57 -22.08 27.56
N ILE A 80 -50.56 -21.42 26.42
CA ILE A 80 -49.54 -20.42 26.07
C ILE A 80 -49.91 -19.06 26.68
N VAL A 81 -48.97 -18.43 27.38
CA VAL A 81 -49.16 -17.09 27.99
C VAL A 81 -49.05 -15.95 26.97
N GLY A 82 -48.44 -16.21 25.81
CA GLY A 82 -48.31 -15.27 24.71
C GLY A 82 -47.31 -15.72 23.65
N THR A 83 -47.24 -14.96 22.57
CA THR A 83 -46.23 -15.15 21.52
C THR A 83 -45.24 -13.99 21.50
N VAL A 84 -44.00 -14.25 21.13
CA VAL A 84 -42.95 -13.26 20.96
C VAL A 84 -42.46 -13.34 19.53
N SER A 85 -42.75 -12.31 18.74
CA SER A 85 -42.36 -12.28 17.34
C SER A 85 -40.87 -11.94 17.21
N TYR A 86 -40.17 -12.77 16.44
CA TYR A 86 -38.79 -12.50 15.99
C TYR A 86 -38.74 -11.56 14.78
N GLU A 87 -39.86 -11.38 14.08
CA GLU A 87 -39.97 -10.46 12.94
C GLU A 87 -40.18 -9.02 13.43
N ASN A 88 -39.58 -8.04 12.74
CA ASN A 88 -39.79 -6.61 13.02
C ASN A 88 -41.22 -6.20 12.62
N LEU A 89 -42.18 -6.42 13.52
CA LEU A 89 -43.57 -6.00 13.36
C LEU A 89 -43.78 -4.59 13.97
N PRO A 90 -44.51 -3.70 13.29
CA PRO A 90 -44.99 -2.46 13.88
C PRO A 90 -46.19 -2.78 14.81
N GLU A 91 -46.01 -2.58 16.12
CA GLU A 91 -47.02 -2.72 17.22
C GLU A 91 -47.49 -4.14 17.61
N MET A 92 -48.28 -4.22 18.71
CA MET A 92 -48.88 -5.46 19.23
C MET A 92 -49.94 -5.99 18.26
N HIS A 93 -49.79 -7.25 17.83
CA HIS A 93 -50.76 -7.96 17.01
C HIS A 93 -51.27 -9.20 17.76
N HIS A 94 -52.45 -9.70 17.37
CA HIS A 94 -52.95 -10.97 17.88
C HIS A 94 -52.67 -12.09 16.88
N LEU A 95 -51.94 -13.12 17.31
CA LEU A 95 -51.71 -14.32 16.53
C LEU A 95 -52.51 -15.46 17.18
N HIS A 96 -53.45 -16.06 16.45
CA HIS A 96 -54.38 -17.06 17.00
C HIS A 96 -55.16 -16.58 18.25
N GLY A 97 -55.40 -15.26 18.39
CA GLY A 97 -56.04 -14.68 19.58
C GLY A 97 -55.11 -14.44 20.76
N LEU A 98 -53.86 -14.90 20.70
CA LEU A 98 -52.83 -14.68 21.70
C LEU A 98 -52.17 -13.31 21.51
N VAL A 99 -51.80 -12.65 22.61
CA VAL A 99 -51.04 -11.40 22.57
C VAL A 99 -49.65 -11.70 22.00
N SER A 100 -49.27 -10.98 20.94
CA SER A 100 -47.93 -11.03 20.36
C SER A 100 -47.14 -9.78 20.71
N VAL A 101 -45.98 -9.99 21.34
CA VAL A 101 -45.06 -8.91 21.74
C VAL A 101 -43.75 -8.99 20.96
N LYS A 102 -42.96 -7.92 21.01
CA LYS A 102 -41.65 -7.86 20.34
C LYS A 102 -40.60 -8.66 21.13
N LEU A 103 -39.66 -9.28 20.41
CA LEU A 103 -38.46 -9.90 20.96
C LEU A 103 -37.76 -9.01 22.02
N GLY A 104 -37.35 -9.62 23.13
CA GLY A 104 -36.79 -8.95 24.31
C GLY A 104 -37.82 -8.48 25.35
N VAL A 105 -39.12 -8.51 25.02
CA VAL A 105 -40.22 -8.33 25.98
C VAL A 105 -40.91 -9.68 26.15
N LEU A 106 -40.95 -10.17 27.39
CA LEU A 106 -41.69 -11.39 27.72
C LEU A 106 -43.02 -11.05 28.39
N PRO A 107 -44.10 -11.82 28.12
CA PRO A 107 -45.30 -11.78 28.95
C PRO A 107 -44.97 -11.95 30.44
N LEU A 108 -45.66 -11.21 31.32
CA LEU A 108 -45.33 -11.16 32.76
C LEU A 108 -45.35 -12.53 33.46
N GLU A 109 -46.13 -13.47 32.96
CA GLU A 109 -46.30 -14.82 33.53
C GLU A 109 -45.36 -15.86 32.90
N THR A 110 -44.44 -15.45 32.03
CA THR A 110 -43.53 -16.37 31.34
C THR A 110 -42.51 -16.98 32.30
N GLN A 111 -42.55 -18.30 32.44
CA GLN A 111 -41.54 -19.10 33.15
C GLN A 111 -40.68 -19.93 32.18
N SER A 112 -41.25 -20.31 31.03
CA SER A 112 -40.59 -21.07 29.98
C SER A 112 -40.80 -20.43 28.62
N ALA A 113 -39.79 -20.45 27.75
CA ALA A 113 -39.89 -20.00 26.37
C ALA A 113 -39.50 -21.12 25.41
N PHE A 114 -40.34 -21.37 24.42
CA PHE A 114 -40.05 -22.32 23.34
C PHE A 114 -39.70 -21.60 22.04
N LEU A 115 -38.54 -21.92 21.46
CA LEU A 115 -38.05 -21.32 20.23
C LEU A 115 -38.65 -22.00 18.99
N CYS A 116 -39.61 -21.34 18.38
CA CYS A 116 -40.30 -21.74 17.16
C CYS A 116 -39.52 -21.34 15.91
N GLU A 117 -38.32 -21.90 15.73
CA GLU A 117 -37.47 -21.61 14.57
C GLU A 117 -36.59 -22.81 14.18
N THR A 118 -36.62 -23.21 12.92
CA THR A 118 -35.94 -24.43 12.45
C THR A 118 -34.48 -24.19 12.06
N LEU A 119 -34.09 -22.95 11.77
CA LEU A 119 -32.71 -22.59 11.48
C LEU A 119 -31.86 -22.37 12.73
N ALA A 120 -30.65 -22.95 12.76
CA ALA A 120 -29.78 -22.91 13.94
C ALA A 120 -29.33 -21.51 14.33
N PHE A 121 -28.87 -20.68 13.39
CA PHE A 121 -28.36 -19.35 13.71
C PHE A 121 -29.42 -18.40 14.31
N PRO A 122 -30.62 -18.26 13.71
CA PRO A 122 -31.70 -17.48 14.34
C PRO A 122 -32.07 -17.98 15.75
N ARG A 123 -32.09 -19.30 16.00
CA ARG A 123 -32.29 -19.83 17.35
C ARG A 123 -31.21 -19.35 18.32
N MET A 124 -29.93 -19.41 17.93
CA MET A 124 -28.83 -18.91 18.75
C MET A 124 -29.00 -17.43 19.10
N GLN A 125 -29.46 -16.61 18.14
CA GLN A 125 -29.74 -15.18 18.35
C GLN A 125 -30.93 -14.96 19.30
N MET A 126 -32.02 -15.70 19.14
CA MET A 126 -33.18 -15.66 20.06
C MET A 126 -32.75 -15.99 21.49
N MET A 127 -31.97 -17.06 21.68
CA MET A 127 -31.48 -17.46 23.01
C MET A 127 -30.71 -16.34 23.70
N LYS A 128 -29.88 -15.59 22.96
CA LYS A 128 -29.08 -14.48 23.50
C LYS A 128 -29.93 -13.30 23.99
N GLN A 129 -31.09 -13.09 23.38
CA GLN A 129 -31.98 -11.96 23.70
C GLN A 129 -33.00 -12.29 24.79
N LEU A 130 -33.08 -13.54 25.23
CA LEU A 130 -33.98 -13.98 26.30
C LEU A 130 -33.27 -13.94 27.67
N PRO A 131 -33.99 -13.58 28.76
CA PRO A 131 -33.43 -13.60 30.11
C PRO A 131 -32.97 -15.00 30.52
N GLN A 132 -31.80 -15.10 31.16
CA GLN A 132 -31.28 -16.38 31.69
C GLN A 132 -32.13 -16.94 32.86
N SER A 133 -33.07 -16.16 33.40
CA SER A 133 -33.92 -16.55 34.52
C SER A 133 -35.10 -17.44 34.12
N ILE A 134 -35.37 -17.61 32.82
CA ILE A 134 -36.44 -18.48 32.30
C ILE A 134 -35.85 -19.75 31.68
N THR A 135 -36.64 -20.81 31.65
CA THR A 135 -36.26 -22.05 30.95
C THR A 135 -36.43 -21.86 29.46
N ILE A 136 -35.33 -21.89 28.69
CA ILE A 136 -35.36 -21.78 27.23
C ILE A 136 -35.25 -23.17 26.62
N ILE A 137 -36.19 -23.52 25.75
CA ILE A 137 -36.27 -24.82 25.09
C ILE A 137 -36.36 -24.55 23.60
N ASP A 138 -35.68 -25.37 22.79
CA ASP A 138 -35.78 -25.28 21.34
C ASP A 138 -36.14 -26.63 20.72
N LEU A 139 -36.26 -26.66 19.40
CA LEU A 139 -36.65 -27.87 18.68
C LEU A 139 -35.69 -29.05 18.91
N THR A 140 -34.45 -28.82 19.31
CA THR A 140 -33.46 -29.90 19.49
C THR A 140 -33.85 -30.86 20.61
N VAL A 141 -34.72 -30.45 21.54
CA VAL A 141 -35.30 -31.29 22.59
C VAL A 141 -35.92 -32.58 22.06
N LEU A 142 -36.43 -32.58 20.81
CA LEU A 142 -36.99 -33.76 20.15
C LEU A 142 -36.02 -34.94 20.13
N ALA A 143 -34.72 -34.69 19.97
CA ALA A 143 -33.69 -35.73 19.97
C ALA A 143 -33.54 -36.41 21.33
N GLU A 144 -33.95 -35.75 22.41
CA GLU A 144 -33.92 -36.29 23.77
C GLU A 144 -35.24 -36.98 24.14
N ILE A 145 -36.38 -36.36 23.80
CA ILE A 145 -37.69 -36.82 24.26
C ILE A 145 -38.31 -37.90 23.37
N ALA A 146 -37.98 -37.91 22.07
CA ALA A 146 -38.59 -38.80 21.09
C ALA A 146 -37.66 -39.05 19.88
N PRO A 147 -36.43 -39.57 20.08
CA PRO A 147 -35.51 -39.82 18.96
C PRO A 147 -36.08 -40.76 17.89
N ASP A 148 -36.95 -41.70 18.28
CA ASP A 148 -37.54 -42.70 17.39
C ASP A 148 -38.57 -42.13 16.42
N VAL A 149 -39.15 -40.95 16.70
CA VAL A 149 -40.12 -40.30 15.78
C VAL A 149 -39.43 -39.39 14.76
N ILE A 150 -38.14 -39.10 14.96
CA ILE A 150 -37.38 -38.23 14.08
C ILE A 150 -37.10 -38.98 12.76
N PRO A 151 -37.52 -38.44 11.61
CA PRO A 151 -37.26 -39.09 10.32
C PRO A 151 -35.75 -39.11 10.03
N ALA A 152 -35.30 -40.06 9.22
CA ALA A 152 -33.88 -40.21 8.89
C ALA A 152 -33.24 -38.91 8.36
N ARG A 153 -33.99 -38.10 7.59
CA ARG A 153 -33.55 -36.79 7.09
C ARG A 153 -33.17 -35.80 8.22
N GLY A 154 -33.77 -35.93 9.41
CA GLY A 154 -33.48 -35.08 10.56
C GLY A 154 -32.11 -35.34 11.18
N TRP A 155 -31.42 -36.42 10.83
CA TRP A 155 -30.09 -36.76 11.33
C TRP A 155 -29.03 -36.45 10.28
N THR A 156 -28.11 -35.53 10.63
CA THR A 156 -27.10 -35.02 9.69
C THR A 156 -25.68 -35.34 10.16
N PRO A 157 -24.72 -35.66 9.27
CA PRO A 157 -23.33 -35.88 9.68
C PRO A 157 -22.76 -34.66 10.40
N PHE A 158 -22.13 -34.89 11.57
CA PHE A 158 -21.68 -33.81 12.44
C PHE A 158 -20.17 -33.89 12.70
N PRO A 159 -19.35 -33.23 11.86
CA PRO A 159 -17.92 -33.20 12.06
C PRO A 159 -17.56 -32.38 13.30
N ARG A 160 -16.35 -32.59 13.83
CA ARG A 160 -15.81 -31.71 14.86
C ARG A 160 -15.81 -30.26 14.39
N ASN A 161 -16.33 -29.37 15.23
CA ASN A 161 -16.44 -27.96 14.91
C ASN A 161 -16.39 -27.09 16.17
N ILE A 162 -16.26 -25.77 15.98
CA ILE A 162 -16.15 -24.80 17.07
C ILE A 162 -17.49 -24.33 17.65
N TYR A 163 -18.63 -24.66 17.02
CA TYR A 163 -19.92 -24.09 17.42
C TYR A 163 -20.51 -24.80 18.64
N PRO A 164 -21.27 -24.08 19.50
CA PRO A 164 -21.63 -22.67 19.38
C PRO A 164 -20.49 -21.72 19.79
N ILE A 165 -20.37 -20.60 19.08
CA ILE A 165 -19.54 -19.43 19.48
C ILE A 165 -20.41 -18.17 19.47
N ASP A 166 -19.95 -17.09 20.11
CA ASP A 166 -20.63 -15.79 20.03
C ASP A 166 -20.30 -15.08 18.69
N ILE A 167 -21.17 -15.29 17.70
CA ILE A 167 -21.04 -14.65 16.38
C ILE A 167 -21.58 -13.21 16.47
N PRO A 168 -20.79 -12.18 16.08
CA PRO A 168 -21.24 -10.80 16.13
C PRO A 168 -22.50 -10.53 15.30
N GLU A 169 -23.38 -9.69 15.83
CA GLU A 169 -24.54 -9.17 15.10
C GLU A 169 -24.15 -8.03 14.16
N ILE A 170 -24.91 -7.84 13.09
CA ILE A 170 -24.72 -6.73 12.16
C ILE A 170 -25.42 -5.49 12.74
N GLN A 171 -24.72 -4.81 13.64
CA GLN A 171 -25.21 -3.60 14.30
C GLN A 171 -24.29 -2.41 14.03
N ILE A 172 -24.86 -1.33 13.53
CA ILE A 172 -24.14 -0.11 13.19
C ILE A 172 -24.72 1.05 14.01
N ARG A 173 -23.85 1.72 14.77
CA ARG A 173 -24.26 2.84 15.62
C ARG A 173 -24.76 4.00 14.76
N LYS A 174 -25.76 4.70 15.26
CA LYS A 174 -26.21 5.97 14.67
C LYS A 174 -25.18 7.07 14.93
N GLU A 175 -25.25 8.14 14.14
CA GLU A 175 -24.41 9.35 14.32
C GLU A 175 -22.89 9.08 14.17
N LEU A 176 -22.53 8.08 13.36
CA LEU A 176 -21.15 7.85 12.95
C LEU A 176 -20.74 8.84 11.85
N ASP A 177 -19.51 9.34 11.90
CA ASP A 177 -18.92 10.00 10.75
C ASP A 177 -18.56 8.95 9.68
N VAL A 178 -17.98 7.82 10.10
CA VAL A 178 -17.47 6.78 9.20
C VAL A 178 -17.91 5.38 9.64
N ALA A 179 -18.53 4.62 8.75
CA ALA A 179 -18.70 3.17 8.90
C ALA A 179 -17.74 2.46 7.95
N ILE A 180 -16.89 1.57 8.46
CA ILE A 180 -15.92 0.80 7.67
C ILE A 180 -16.36 -0.65 7.64
N VAL A 181 -16.45 -1.26 6.45
CA VAL A 181 -16.90 -2.64 6.28
C VAL A 181 -15.84 -3.49 5.57
N ASP A 182 -15.50 -4.64 6.14
CA ASP A 182 -14.72 -5.71 5.47
C ASP A 182 -15.69 -6.73 4.90
N CYS A 183 -15.84 -6.79 3.57
CA CYS A 183 -16.77 -7.68 2.90
C CYS A 183 -16.14 -9.04 2.57
N PRO A 184 -16.94 -10.11 2.42
CA PRO A 184 -16.43 -11.41 1.99
C PRO A 184 -16.02 -11.46 0.52
N SER A 185 -15.09 -12.32 0.12
CA SER A 185 -14.35 -13.28 0.96
C SER A 185 -12.91 -12.84 1.23
N ARG A 186 -12.37 -13.18 2.41
CA ARG A 186 -10.92 -13.21 2.70
C ARG A 186 -10.59 -14.55 3.36
N ASN A 187 -9.39 -15.11 3.13
CA ASN A 187 -9.05 -16.39 3.79
C ASN A 187 -9.12 -16.20 5.31
N LEU A 188 -10.13 -16.84 5.92
CA LEU A 188 -10.53 -16.53 7.28
C LEU A 188 -9.45 -16.82 8.31
N SER A 189 -8.58 -17.78 7.99
CA SER A 189 -7.45 -18.10 8.85
C SER A 189 -6.57 -16.88 9.10
N LEU A 190 -6.56 -15.89 8.18
CA LEU A 190 -5.76 -14.67 8.23
C LEU A 190 -6.58 -13.45 8.66
N MET A 191 -6.24 -12.84 9.79
CA MET A 191 -6.90 -11.62 10.28
C MET A 191 -6.68 -10.39 9.36
N PRO A 192 -7.59 -9.40 9.34
CA PRO A 192 -7.47 -8.21 8.47
C PRO A 192 -6.48 -7.18 9.04
N ASN A 193 -5.17 -7.48 8.99
CA ASN A 193 -4.10 -6.64 9.57
C ASN A 193 -4.17 -5.17 9.13
N GLY A 194 -4.47 -4.89 7.86
CA GLY A 194 -4.58 -3.53 7.33
C GLY A 194 -5.65 -2.70 8.05
N LEU A 195 -6.81 -3.30 8.35
CA LEU A 195 -7.86 -2.65 9.16
C LEU A 195 -7.42 -2.46 10.61
N GLY A 196 -6.58 -3.36 11.13
CA GLY A 196 -5.99 -3.21 12.46
C GLY A 196 -5.11 -1.96 12.59
N TYR A 197 -4.24 -1.72 11.60
CA TYR A 197 -3.44 -0.48 11.53
C TYR A 197 -4.32 0.76 11.33
N LEU A 198 -5.32 0.68 10.44
CA LEU A 198 -6.26 1.77 10.20
C LEU A 198 -7.05 2.13 11.48
N ASN A 199 -7.52 1.14 12.23
CA ASN A 199 -8.22 1.35 13.48
C ASN A 199 -7.40 2.17 14.48
N ASN A 200 -6.11 1.85 14.62
CA ASN A 200 -5.19 2.59 15.48
C ASN A 200 -4.94 4.02 14.96
N ALA A 201 -4.82 4.20 13.65
CA ALA A 201 -4.66 5.52 13.06
C ALA A 201 -5.89 6.41 13.31
N LEU A 202 -7.10 5.87 13.12
CA LEU A 202 -8.35 6.62 13.30
C LEU A 202 -8.64 6.97 14.76
N LYS A 203 -8.22 6.15 15.73
CA LYS A 203 -8.32 6.50 17.16
C LYS A 203 -7.56 7.76 17.55
N LYS A 204 -6.58 8.18 16.75
CA LYS A 204 -5.80 9.40 16.96
C LYS A 204 -6.49 10.65 16.37
N THR A 205 -7.63 10.45 15.70
CA THR A 205 -8.42 11.52 15.07
C THR A 205 -9.66 11.86 15.90
N SER A 206 -10.35 12.93 15.55
CA SER A 206 -11.67 13.25 16.14
C SER A 206 -12.84 12.52 15.48
N VAL A 207 -12.59 11.64 14.50
CA VAL A 207 -13.63 10.97 13.71
C VAL A 207 -14.37 9.94 14.56
N SER A 208 -15.70 10.02 14.60
CA SER A 208 -16.53 8.94 15.15
C SER A 208 -16.65 7.81 14.13
N PHE A 209 -16.06 6.65 14.40
CA PHE A 209 -16.06 5.53 13.46
C PHE A 209 -16.45 4.18 14.08
N GLN A 210 -16.83 3.24 13.22
CA GLN A 210 -17.04 1.83 13.57
C GLN A 210 -16.53 0.93 12.43
N ILE A 211 -15.86 -0.16 12.78
CA ILE A 211 -15.48 -1.22 11.85
C ILE A 211 -16.46 -2.38 12.01
N VAL A 212 -16.98 -2.90 10.91
CA VAL A 212 -17.82 -4.10 10.84
C VAL A 212 -17.12 -5.11 9.92
N ASP A 213 -16.71 -6.23 10.49
CA ASP A 213 -16.14 -7.33 9.73
C ASP A 213 -17.29 -8.24 9.25
N LEU A 214 -17.83 -7.93 8.07
CA LEU A 214 -18.92 -8.70 7.48
C LEU A 214 -18.41 -10.09 7.04
N ASP A 215 -17.14 -10.18 6.65
CA ASP A 215 -16.49 -11.42 6.23
C ASP A 215 -16.55 -12.49 7.33
N ILE A 216 -16.14 -12.17 8.56
CA ILE A 216 -16.18 -13.11 9.69
C ILE A 216 -17.62 -13.49 10.08
N ILE A 217 -18.55 -12.54 10.04
CA ILE A 217 -19.97 -12.79 10.34
C ILE A 217 -20.57 -13.74 9.29
N SER A 218 -20.31 -13.48 8.01
CA SER A 218 -20.81 -14.28 6.89
C SER A 218 -20.25 -15.69 6.91
N TYR A 219 -18.95 -15.83 7.23
CA TYR A 219 -18.29 -17.12 7.38
C TYR A 219 -18.97 -18.00 8.43
N HIS A 220 -19.15 -17.49 9.65
CA HIS A 220 -19.71 -18.31 10.71
C HIS A 220 -21.19 -18.61 10.49
N ARG A 221 -21.97 -17.65 9.98
CA ARG A 221 -23.37 -17.90 9.60
C ARG A 221 -23.47 -18.98 8.52
N PHE A 222 -22.61 -18.96 7.50
CA PHE A 222 -22.53 -20.00 6.48
C PHE A 222 -22.25 -21.38 7.08
N HIS A 223 -21.24 -21.49 7.93
CA HIS A 223 -20.86 -22.79 8.49
C HIS A 223 -21.88 -23.33 9.51
N VAL A 224 -22.53 -22.45 10.29
CA VAL A 224 -23.68 -22.86 11.13
C VAL A 224 -24.79 -23.42 10.23
N HIS A 225 -25.14 -22.72 9.16
CA HIS A 225 -26.17 -23.19 8.23
C HIS A 225 -25.77 -24.52 7.55
N ARG A 226 -24.55 -24.61 7.03
CA ARG A 226 -24.02 -25.81 6.36
C ARG A 226 -24.03 -27.03 7.27
N LEU A 227 -23.55 -26.88 8.51
CA LEU A 227 -23.33 -27.99 9.44
C LEU A 227 -24.60 -28.40 10.18
N PHE A 228 -25.45 -27.44 10.59
CA PHE A 228 -26.62 -27.72 11.42
C PHE A 228 -27.93 -27.76 10.64
N ASP A 229 -28.03 -27.06 9.50
CA ASP A 229 -29.29 -26.96 8.74
C ASP A 229 -29.27 -27.76 7.44
N MET A 230 -28.13 -27.89 6.75
CA MET A 230 -28.05 -28.47 5.39
C MET A 230 -27.41 -29.86 5.32
N GLY A 231 -26.79 -30.35 6.40
CA GLY A 231 -26.17 -31.68 6.45
C GLY A 231 -24.87 -31.81 5.65
N GLY A 232 -24.14 -30.70 5.45
CA GLY A 232 -22.72 -30.70 5.09
C GLY A 232 -22.37 -30.13 3.72
N CYS A 233 -23.21 -30.34 2.70
CA CYS A 233 -23.00 -29.79 1.35
C CYS A 233 -24.14 -28.83 0.97
N ILE A 234 -23.81 -27.75 0.27
CA ILE A 234 -24.78 -26.77 -0.22
C ILE A 234 -24.74 -26.76 -1.74
N THR A 235 -25.89 -27.01 -2.36
CA THR A 235 -26.07 -26.93 -3.81
C THR A 235 -26.93 -25.72 -4.12
N LEU A 236 -26.40 -24.81 -4.94
CA LEU A 236 -27.10 -23.61 -5.40
C LEU A 236 -28.07 -23.92 -6.55
N PRO A 237 -29.03 -23.02 -6.86
CA PRO A 237 -30.04 -23.24 -7.91
C PRO A 237 -29.49 -23.61 -9.29
N GLY A 238 -28.29 -23.14 -9.66
CA GLY A 238 -27.60 -23.50 -10.90
C GLY A 238 -26.88 -24.86 -10.86
N ASN A 239 -27.13 -25.69 -9.84
CA ASN A 239 -26.43 -26.95 -9.55
C ASN A 239 -24.94 -26.77 -9.19
N LEU A 240 -24.51 -25.56 -8.85
CA LEU A 240 -23.19 -25.33 -8.29
C LEU A 240 -23.13 -25.90 -6.87
N VAL A 241 -22.27 -26.89 -6.64
CA VAL A 241 -21.99 -27.41 -5.31
C VAL A 241 -20.89 -26.56 -4.68
N LEU A 242 -21.20 -25.89 -3.58
CA LEU A 242 -20.21 -25.12 -2.84
C LEU A 242 -19.21 -26.05 -2.15
N PRO A 243 -17.90 -25.70 -2.14
CA PRO A 243 -16.92 -26.42 -1.33
C PRO A 243 -17.26 -26.31 0.16
N GLU A 244 -16.70 -27.21 0.98
CA GLU A 244 -16.93 -27.19 2.44
C GLU A 244 -16.54 -25.86 3.08
N ASP A 245 -15.50 -25.21 2.56
CA ASP A 245 -15.03 -23.88 2.95
C ASP A 245 -14.79 -23.00 1.71
N PRO A 246 -15.78 -22.19 1.28
CA PRO A 246 -15.64 -21.30 0.13
C PRO A 246 -14.65 -20.15 0.33
N TRP A 247 -14.15 -19.89 1.54
CA TRP A 247 -13.22 -18.79 1.82
C TRP A 247 -11.75 -19.16 1.59
N GLN A 248 -11.45 -20.41 1.25
CA GLN A 248 -10.08 -20.81 0.93
C GLN A 248 -9.59 -20.14 -0.37
N ALA A 249 -8.28 -19.89 -0.44
CA ALA A 249 -7.68 -19.12 -1.54
C ALA A 249 -7.89 -19.78 -2.91
N GLU A 250 -7.91 -21.12 -2.97
CA GLU A 250 -8.24 -21.88 -4.18
C GLU A 250 -9.69 -21.72 -4.68
N HIS A 251 -10.55 -21.09 -3.87
CA HIS A 251 -11.97 -20.91 -4.16
C HIS A 251 -12.35 -19.44 -4.38
N TYR A 252 -11.37 -18.51 -4.39
CA TYR A 252 -11.63 -17.08 -4.61
C TYR A 252 -12.34 -16.78 -5.93
N ASP A 253 -12.13 -17.57 -6.97
CA ASP A 253 -12.84 -17.39 -8.24
C ASP A 253 -14.37 -17.43 -8.06
N LEU A 254 -14.90 -18.21 -7.11
CA LEU A 254 -16.33 -18.28 -6.80
C LEU A 254 -16.93 -16.92 -6.40
N TRP A 255 -16.12 -16.03 -5.83
CA TRP A 255 -16.54 -14.74 -5.28
C TRP A 255 -16.38 -13.57 -6.25
N THR A 256 -15.65 -13.79 -7.35
CA THR A 256 -15.41 -12.73 -8.35
C THR A 256 -16.61 -12.58 -9.28
N ALA A 257 -16.77 -11.39 -9.88
CA ALA A 257 -17.86 -11.13 -10.83
C ALA A 257 -17.81 -12.03 -12.09
N THR A 258 -16.64 -12.58 -12.41
CA THR A 258 -16.36 -13.36 -13.63
C THR A 258 -15.99 -14.82 -13.38
N GLY A 259 -15.72 -15.21 -12.14
CA GLY A 259 -15.28 -16.57 -11.82
C GLY A 259 -16.45 -17.53 -11.68
N GLY A 260 -16.16 -18.82 -11.83
CA GLY A 260 -17.08 -19.92 -12.16
C GLY A 260 -18.26 -20.22 -11.23
N GLY A 261 -18.65 -19.31 -10.34
CA GLY A 261 -20.04 -19.23 -9.91
C GLY A 261 -20.86 -18.85 -11.15
N ALA A 262 -21.38 -19.85 -11.85
CA ALA A 262 -22.17 -19.65 -13.06
C ALA A 262 -23.09 -18.45 -12.86
N SER A 263 -23.08 -17.50 -13.79
CA SER A 263 -24.22 -16.61 -13.92
C SER A 263 -25.40 -17.54 -14.16
N GLY A 264 -26.25 -17.75 -13.16
CA GLY A 264 -27.44 -18.54 -13.32
C GLY A 264 -28.31 -17.97 -14.44
N SER A 265 -29.54 -18.46 -14.59
CA SER A 265 -30.51 -17.88 -15.53
C SER A 265 -30.74 -16.36 -15.36
N THR A 266 -30.27 -15.77 -14.26
CA THR A 266 -30.39 -14.36 -13.87
C THR A 266 -29.22 -13.46 -14.30
N GLY A 267 -28.09 -14.01 -14.78
CA GLY A 267 -26.92 -13.20 -15.16
C GLY A 267 -26.06 -12.71 -13.98
N ARG A 268 -26.37 -13.10 -12.74
CA ARG A 268 -25.66 -12.68 -11.51
C ARG A 268 -24.90 -13.84 -10.86
N ASN A 269 -23.83 -13.55 -10.13
CA ASN A 269 -23.04 -14.53 -9.41
C ASN A 269 -23.91 -15.22 -8.33
N GLU A 270 -24.19 -16.52 -8.49
CA GLU A 270 -25.06 -17.29 -7.58
C GLU A 270 -24.54 -17.36 -6.14
N VAL A 271 -23.22 -17.27 -5.93
CA VAL A 271 -22.63 -17.25 -4.59
C VAL A 271 -23.00 -15.95 -3.88
N LEU A 272 -22.90 -14.82 -4.56
CA LEU A 272 -23.32 -13.53 -3.98
C LEU A 272 -24.83 -13.49 -3.73
N GLU A 273 -25.63 -14.10 -4.60
CA GLU A 273 -27.08 -14.24 -4.40
C GLU A 273 -27.41 -15.12 -3.19
N PHE A 274 -26.63 -16.19 -2.94
CA PHE A 274 -26.76 -16.97 -1.71
C PHE A 274 -26.49 -16.12 -0.45
N PHE A 275 -25.50 -15.22 -0.50
CA PHE A 275 -25.20 -14.29 0.60
C PHE A 275 -26.06 -13.03 0.63
N ARG A 276 -27.00 -12.88 -0.31
CA ARG A 276 -27.86 -11.69 -0.43
C ARG A 276 -28.56 -11.29 0.87
N PRO A 277 -29.13 -12.21 1.67
CA PRO A 277 -29.81 -11.82 2.92
C PRO A 277 -28.89 -11.08 3.90
N VAL A 278 -27.63 -11.52 4.01
CA VAL A 278 -26.62 -10.90 4.90
C VAL A 278 -26.12 -9.56 4.34
N ILE A 279 -25.98 -9.46 3.01
CA ILE A 279 -25.66 -8.22 2.32
C ILE A 279 -26.79 -7.19 2.52
N ASP A 280 -28.05 -7.58 2.34
CA ASP A 280 -29.21 -6.71 2.50
C ASP A 280 -29.42 -6.28 3.96
N GLU A 281 -29.18 -7.17 4.93
CA GLU A 281 -29.15 -6.83 6.36
C GLU A 281 -28.09 -5.75 6.65
N THR A 282 -26.90 -5.88 6.05
CA THR A 282 -25.82 -4.89 6.18
C THR A 282 -26.18 -3.55 5.54
N ILE A 283 -26.75 -3.56 4.34
CA ILE A 283 -27.22 -2.35 3.66
C ILE A 283 -28.28 -1.66 4.52
N ALA A 284 -29.27 -2.40 5.03
CA ALA A 284 -30.32 -1.85 5.89
C ALA A 284 -29.74 -1.23 7.17
N ALA A 285 -28.77 -1.89 7.81
CA ALA A 285 -28.08 -1.36 8.99
C ALA A 285 -27.30 -0.07 8.70
N LEU A 286 -26.57 -0.01 7.56
CA LEU A 286 -25.84 1.18 7.12
C LEU A 286 -26.80 2.34 6.80
N VAL A 287 -27.91 2.06 6.11
CA VAL A 287 -28.93 3.05 5.78
C VAL A 287 -29.63 3.59 7.03
N ALA A 288 -29.89 2.74 8.01
CA ALA A 288 -30.48 3.14 9.29
C ALA A 288 -29.51 3.99 10.14
N ALA A 289 -28.20 3.70 10.06
CA ALA A 289 -27.16 4.44 10.77
C ALA A 289 -26.83 5.80 10.13
N ARG A 290 -26.99 5.93 8.80
CA ARG A 290 -26.69 7.13 8.00
C ARG A 290 -25.29 7.71 8.26
N PRO A 291 -24.21 6.93 8.11
CA PRO A 291 -22.86 7.48 8.21
C PRO A 291 -22.59 8.48 7.07
N LYS A 292 -21.73 9.48 7.31
CA LYS A 292 -21.31 10.44 6.26
C LYS A 292 -20.43 9.75 5.21
N VAL A 293 -19.60 8.81 5.68
CA VAL A 293 -18.64 8.08 4.86
C VAL A 293 -18.81 6.56 5.05
N LEU A 294 -18.86 5.84 3.94
CA LEU A 294 -18.71 4.38 3.90
C LEU A 294 -17.27 4.04 3.48
N GLY A 295 -16.50 3.45 4.38
CA GLY A 295 -15.17 2.92 4.12
C GLY A 295 -15.23 1.43 3.74
N LEU A 296 -14.50 1.02 2.70
CA LEU A 296 -14.41 -0.39 2.30
C LEU A 296 -12.94 -0.82 2.15
N SER A 297 -12.60 -1.97 2.74
CA SER A 297 -11.32 -2.65 2.50
C SER A 297 -11.50 -3.64 1.34
N ILE A 298 -10.85 -3.36 0.21
CA ILE A 298 -10.99 -4.12 -1.02
C ILE A 298 -9.73 -4.92 -1.37
N GLN A 299 -9.97 -6.15 -1.78
CA GLN A 299 -9.03 -7.16 -2.27
C GLN A 299 -9.70 -7.90 -3.42
N GLY A 300 -8.93 -8.50 -4.32
CA GLY A 300 -9.50 -9.13 -5.53
C GLY A 300 -10.63 -10.14 -5.29
N CYS A 301 -10.63 -10.83 -4.14
CA CYS A 301 -11.63 -11.81 -3.73
C CYS A 301 -12.91 -11.22 -3.12
N ASN A 302 -12.92 -9.97 -2.65
CA ASN A 302 -14.09 -9.37 -1.99
C ASN A 302 -14.72 -8.17 -2.71
N GLU A 303 -14.15 -7.73 -3.83
CA GLU A 303 -14.61 -6.50 -4.50
C GLU A 303 -16.05 -6.59 -4.99
N ALA A 304 -16.49 -7.78 -5.43
CA ALA A 304 -17.84 -7.96 -5.92
C ALA A 304 -18.87 -7.78 -4.79
N ALA A 305 -18.63 -8.38 -3.61
CA ALA A 305 -19.47 -8.17 -2.44
C ALA A 305 -19.40 -6.73 -1.92
N ALA A 306 -18.20 -6.13 -1.89
CA ALA A 306 -18.02 -4.72 -1.51
C ALA A 306 -18.79 -3.77 -2.44
N ARG A 307 -18.85 -4.07 -3.74
CA ARG A 307 -19.61 -3.33 -4.74
C ARG A 307 -21.13 -3.45 -4.49
N GLU A 308 -21.64 -4.65 -4.20
CA GLU A 308 -23.05 -4.84 -3.86
C GLU A 308 -23.47 -3.99 -2.64
N VAL A 309 -22.64 -3.99 -1.59
CA VAL A 309 -22.88 -3.15 -0.40
C VAL A 309 -22.81 -1.66 -0.76
N ALA A 310 -21.76 -1.24 -1.47
CA ALA A 310 -21.57 0.16 -1.86
C ALA A 310 -22.75 0.70 -2.68
N LEU A 311 -23.15 -0.01 -3.73
CA LEU A 311 -24.24 0.38 -4.62
C LEU A 311 -25.60 0.30 -3.92
N GLY A 312 -25.83 -0.74 -3.11
CA GLY A 312 -27.06 -0.90 -2.33
C GLY A 312 -27.29 0.23 -1.32
N VAL A 313 -26.21 0.70 -0.68
CA VAL A 313 -26.26 1.86 0.22
C VAL A 313 -26.43 3.16 -0.57
N LYS A 314 -25.65 3.37 -1.64
CA LYS A 314 -25.72 4.57 -2.49
C LYS A 314 -27.11 4.76 -3.12
N ALA A 315 -27.81 3.68 -3.42
CA ALA A 315 -29.18 3.73 -3.94
C ALA A 315 -30.19 4.35 -2.95
N GLN A 316 -29.95 4.24 -1.64
CA GLN A 316 -30.82 4.77 -0.59
C GLN A 316 -30.26 6.03 0.07
N LEU A 317 -28.94 6.21 0.03
CA LEU A 317 -28.20 7.37 0.52
C LEU A 317 -27.32 7.93 -0.62
N PRO A 318 -27.90 8.66 -1.59
CA PRO A 318 -27.16 9.09 -2.80
C PRO A 318 -25.97 10.02 -2.49
N ASP A 319 -26.03 10.75 -1.39
CA ASP A 319 -24.99 11.69 -0.96
C ASP A 319 -23.86 11.06 -0.13
N ILE A 320 -23.95 9.77 0.22
CA ILE A 320 -22.91 9.10 1.01
C ILE A 320 -21.58 9.13 0.26
N THR A 321 -20.48 9.43 0.96
CA THR A 321 -19.13 9.37 0.36
C THR A 321 -18.58 7.96 0.50
N ILE A 322 -18.12 7.36 -0.60
CA ILE A 322 -17.51 6.03 -0.62
C ILE A 322 -15.99 6.17 -0.65
N VAL A 323 -15.32 5.66 0.38
CA VAL A 323 -13.85 5.61 0.47
C VAL A 323 -13.39 4.17 0.42
N VAL A 324 -12.40 3.87 -0.42
CA VAL A 324 -11.85 2.51 -0.50
C VAL A 324 -10.34 2.49 -0.20
N GLY A 325 -9.86 1.37 0.31
CA GLY A 325 -8.44 1.08 0.52
C GLY A 325 -8.22 -0.42 0.53
N GLY A 326 -7.02 -0.90 0.87
CA GLY A 326 -6.71 -2.33 0.93
C GLY A 326 -5.80 -2.79 -0.22
N PHE A 327 -5.58 -4.10 -0.32
CA PHE A 327 -4.55 -4.65 -1.21
C PHE A 327 -4.81 -4.32 -2.68
N SER A 328 -6.07 -4.25 -3.15
CA SER A 328 -6.36 -3.83 -4.53
C SER A 328 -5.98 -2.37 -4.83
N CYS A 329 -5.75 -1.55 -3.80
CA CYS A 329 -5.38 -0.13 -3.92
C CYS A 329 -3.87 0.09 -3.79
N TYR A 330 -3.02 -0.91 -4.03
CA TYR A 330 -1.57 -0.78 -3.87
C TYR A 330 -0.90 0.19 -4.87
N ASN A 331 -1.57 0.48 -5.98
CA ASN A 331 -1.12 1.41 -7.01
C ASN A 331 -2.33 2.23 -7.50
N ALA A 332 -2.16 3.54 -7.64
CA ALA A 332 -3.17 4.49 -8.12
C ALA A 332 -3.85 3.99 -9.41
N ASP A 333 -3.00 3.54 -10.30
CA ASP A 333 -3.31 3.11 -11.64
C ASP A 333 -4.19 1.83 -11.65
N VAL A 334 -3.91 0.89 -10.75
CA VAL A 334 -4.67 -0.36 -10.59
C VAL A 334 -5.95 -0.15 -9.78
N GLY A 335 -5.84 0.61 -8.68
CA GLY A 335 -6.92 0.81 -7.73
C GLY A 335 -8.14 1.43 -8.39
N ARG A 336 -7.96 2.50 -9.19
CA ARG A 336 -9.06 3.21 -9.87
C ARG A 336 -9.96 2.28 -10.69
N ARG A 337 -9.38 1.30 -11.38
CA ARG A 337 -10.11 0.33 -12.20
C ARG A 337 -10.72 -0.81 -11.39
N ALA A 338 -10.14 -1.16 -10.25
CA ALA A 338 -10.69 -2.18 -9.35
C ALA A 338 -12.06 -1.75 -8.77
N PHE A 339 -12.23 -0.47 -8.47
CA PHE A 339 -13.45 0.04 -7.83
C PHE A 339 -13.79 1.47 -8.32
N PRO A 340 -14.21 1.65 -9.59
CA PRO A 340 -14.47 2.97 -10.17
C PRO A 340 -15.61 3.73 -9.49
N GLU A 341 -16.47 3.03 -8.75
CA GLU A 341 -17.62 3.57 -8.03
C GLU A 341 -17.26 4.38 -6.78
N CYS A 342 -15.99 4.33 -6.33
CA CYS A 342 -15.54 5.08 -5.15
C CYS A 342 -15.44 6.58 -5.41
N ASP A 343 -15.65 7.37 -4.34
CA ASP A 343 -15.41 8.82 -4.34
C ASP A 343 -13.93 9.12 -4.06
N TYR A 344 -13.32 8.41 -3.11
CA TYR A 344 -11.89 8.51 -2.78
C TYR A 344 -11.26 7.14 -2.57
N MET A 345 -9.97 7.05 -2.81
CA MET A 345 -9.20 5.82 -2.70
C MET A 345 -7.83 6.08 -2.07
N CYS A 346 -7.56 5.42 -0.95
CA CYS A 346 -6.25 5.46 -0.31
C CYS A 346 -5.30 4.48 -1.01
N ILE A 347 -4.20 5.00 -1.56
CA ILE A 347 -3.20 4.21 -2.30
C ILE A 347 -2.06 3.78 -1.39
N GLY A 348 -1.75 2.48 -1.41
CA GLY A 348 -0.65 1.89 -0.65
C GLY A 348 -0.88 1.91 0.87
N GLU A 349 0.12 2.38 1.62
CA GLU A 349 0.04 2.47 3.09
C GLU A 349 -0.82 3.65 3.52
N SER A 350 -1.90 3.36 4.25
CA SER A 350 -2.89 4.35 4.64
C SER A 350 -2.66 4.96 6.02
N ASP A 351 -1.59 4.59 6.74
CA ASP A 351 -1.33 4.99 8.13
C ASP A 351 -1.27 6.52 8.32
N LEU A 352 -0.71 7.26 7.35
CA LEU A 352 -0.65 8.73 7.35
C LEU A 352 -1.73 9.40 6.49
N THR A 353 -2.41 8.63 5.66
CA THR A 353 -3.27 9.16 4.59
C THR A 353 -4.74 9.12 4.98
N ALA A 354 -5.19 8.00 5.57
CA ALA A 354 -6.62 7.80 5.84
C ALA A 354 -7.16 8.73 6.93
N GLY A 355 -6.37 9.01 7.98
CA GLY A 355 -6.78 9.89 9.07
C GLY A 355 -7.15 11.30 8.59
N PRO A 356 -6.22 12.05 7.98
CA PRO A 356 -6.49 13.40 7.45
C PRO A 356 -7.64 13.44 6.43
N LEU A 357 -7.72 12.42 5.55
CA LEU A 357 -8.81 12.31 4.58
C LEU A 357 -10.16 12.18 5.31
N LEU A 358 -10.30 11.20 6.21
CA LEU A 358 -11.56 10.91 6.87
C LEU A 358 -11.99 12.02 7.84
N GLU A 359 -11.04 12.74 8.46
CA GLU A 359 -11.34 13.94 9.25
C GLU A 359 -11.94 15.07 8.39
N ALA A 360 -11.39 15.32 7.21
CA ALA A 360 -11.92 16.32 6.30
C ALA A 360 -13.32 15.93 5.80
N LEU A 361 -13.50 14.68 5.38
CA LEU A 361 -14.79 14.16 4.95
C LEU A 361 -15.84 14.20 6.08
N ALA A 362 -15.45 13.90 7.32
CA ALA A 362 -16.32 14.01 8.50
C ALA A 362 -16.81 15.45 8.74
N ARG A 363 -16.01 16.46 8.40
CA ARG A 363 -16.39 17.89 8.42
C ARG A 363 -17.23 18.32 7.22
N GLY A 364 -17.50 17.42 6.26
CA GLY A 364 -18.21 17.73 5.02
C GLY A 364 -17.33 18.43 3.98
N GLU A 365 -16.02 18.43 4.17
CA GLU A 365 -15.07 18.96 3.20
C GLU A 365 -14.87 17.96 2.06
N ARG A 366 -14.37 18.45 0.92
CA ARG A 366 -13.95 17.62 -0.22
C ARG A 366 -12.48 17.91 -0.53
N PRO A 367 -11.55 17.14 0.05
CA PRO A 367 -10.12 17.32 -0.20
C PRO A 367 -9.79 17.15 -1.69
N PHE A 368 -8.91 18.00 -2.19
CA PHE A 368 -8.40 17.97 -3.57
C PHE A 368 -6.89 17.79 -3.54
N ASN A 369 -6.34 16.93 -4.40
CA ASN A 369 -4.91 16.63 -4.47
C ASN A 369 -4.30 16.19 -3.13
N GLN A 370 -5.06 15.41 -2.35
CA GLN A 370 -4.58 14.89 -1.07
C GLN A 370 -3.47 13.86 -1.32
N PRO A 371 -2.25 14.04 -0.78
CA PRO A 371 -1.18 13.07 -0.96
C PRO A 371 -1.58 11.66 -0.51
N GLY A 372 -1.33 10.66 -1.35
CA GLY A 372 -1.69 9.27 -1.12
C GLY A 372 -3.13 8.90 -1.47
N VAL A 373 -3.94 9.85 -1.96
CA VAL A 373 -5.34 9.63 -2.27
C VAL A 373 -5.58 9.87 -3.76
N LEU A 374 -6.27 8.93 -4.40
CA LEU A 374 -6.96 9.20 -5.64
C LEU A 374 -8.37 9.68 -5.32
N SER A 375 -8.73 10.86 -5.82
CA SER A 375 -10.05 11.44 -5.68
C SER A 375 -10.71 11.48 -7.05
N ARG A 376 -11.98 11.05 -7.14
CA ARG A 376 -12.72 11.16 -8.40
C ARG A 376 -13.02 12.61 -8.79
N PHE A 377 -12.82 13.56 -7.87
CA PHE A 377 -13.07 14.98 -8.07
C PHE A 377 -11.82 15.72 -8.58
N ASP A 378 -10.68 15.05 -8.67
CA ASP A 378 -9.40 15.64 -9.12
C ASP A 378 -9.28 15.60 -10.65
N THR A 379 -10.37 15.94 -11.36
CA THR A 379 -10.52 15.86 -12.83
C THR A 379 -9.90 17.06 -13.57
N PRO A 380 -9.52 16.92 -14.87
CA PRO A 380 -9.75 15.77 -15.75
C PRO A 380 -8.80 14.58 -15.54
N ASP A 381 -7.65 14.78 -14.89
CA ASP A 381 -6.53 13.81 -14.96
C ASP A 381 -6.36 12.91 -13.73
N TYR A 382 -7.23 13.01 -12.71
CA TYR A 382 -7.11 12.26 -11.45
C TYR A 382 -5.70 12.38 -10.85
N SER A 383 -5.21 13.62 -10.71
CA SER A 383 -3.83 13.88 -10.32
C SER A 383 -3.45 13.18 -9.01
N TYR A 384 -2.53 12.22 -9.10
CA TYR A 384 -2.03 11.49 -7.95
C TYR A 384 -0.73 12.09 -7.43
N ILE A 385 -0.73 12.46 -6.15
CA ILE A 385 0.48 12.86 -5.41
C ILE A 385 0.86 11.70 -4.49
N PRO A 386 2.07 11.12 -4.59
CA PRO A 386 2.49 10.05 -3.68
C PRO A 386 2.44 10.46 -2.20
N ALA A 387 2.00 9.52 -1.35
CA ALA A 387 1.96 9.74 0.11
C ALA A 387 3.38 9.85 0.71
N PRO A 388 3.56 10.63 1.79
CA PRO A 388 4.74 10.47 2.64
C PRO A 388 4.73 9.08 3.30
N MET A 389 5.91 8.51 3.53
CA MET A 389 6.06 7.20 4.18
C MET A 389 6.68 7.33 5.57
N ILE A 390 6.20 6.54 6.53
CA ILE A 390 6.82 6.42 7.86
C ILE A 390 8.06 5.54 7.74
N HIS A 391 9.26 6.10 7.94
CA HIS A 391 10.49 5.32 7.86
C HIS A 391 10.74 4.41 9.08
N ASN A 392 10.42 4.89 10.29
CA ASN A 392 10.54 4.11 11.51
C ASN A 392 9.20 3.42 11.84
N LEU A 393 9.10 2.12 11.53
CA LEU A 393 7.89 1.35 11.76
C LEU A 393 7.49 1.24 13.24
N ASP A 394 8.41 1.46 14.18
CA ASP A 394 8.09 1.44 15.63
C ASP A 394 7.16 2.59 16.04
N GLN A 395 7.03 3.63 15.21
CA GLN A 395 6.08 4.72 15.42
C GLN A 395 4.64 4.32 15.07
N ILE A 396 4.47 3.20 14.37
CA ILE A 396 3.18 2.64 14.02
C ILE A 396 2.77 1.66 15.13
N GLU A 397 1.61 1.91 15.71
CA GLU A 397 1.06 1.01 16.73
C GLU A 397 0.59 -0.29 16.07
N PHE A 398 1.00 -1.43 16.62
CA PHE A 398 0.61 -2.74 16.12
C PHE A 398 -0.91 -2.99 16.27
N PRO A 399 -1.52 -3.76 15.36
CA PRO A 399 -2.97 -3.92 15.29
C PRO A 399 -3.54 -4.62 16.53
N LYS A 400 -4.57 -4.02 17.13
CA LYS A 400 -5.24 -4.52 18.36
C LYS A 400 -6.65 -5.06 18.15
N TYR A 401 -7.21 -4.98 16.95
CA TYR A 401 -8.50 -5.60 16.59
C TYR A 401 -9.67 -5.31 17.53
N GLU A 402 -9.71 -4.13 18.16
CA GLU A 402 -10.63 -3.84 19.28
C GLU A 402 -12.11 -3.70 18.89
N TRP A 403 -12.48 -4.05 17.65
CA TRP A 403 -13.87 -4.06 17.17
C TRP A 403 -14.54 -5.44 17.31
N CYS A 404 -13.79 -6.51 17.56
CA CYS A 404 -14.35 -7.84 17.79
C CYS A 404 -13.44 -8.72 18.67
N ASP A 405 -14.00 -9.81 19.21
CA ASP A 405 -13.24 -10.78 20.00
C ASP A 405 -12.34 -11.64 19.10
N LEU A 406 -11.07 -11.84 19.48
CA LEU A 406 -10.12 -12.60 18.65
C LEU A 406 -10.44 -14.09 18.55
N SER A 407 -11.30 -14.63 19.42
CA SER A 407 -11.78 -16.01 19.38
C SER A 407 -12.64 -16.30 18.16
N VAL A 408 -13.24 -15.29 17.52
CA VAL A 408 -14.00 -15.49 16.28
C VAL A 408 -13.10 -15.69 15.08
N TYR A 409 -11.86 -15.16 15.06
CA TYR A 409 -10.94 -15.32 13.92
C TYR A 409 -10.32 -16.73 13.85
N ARG A 410 -11.17 -17.75 13.68
CA ARG A 410 -10.84 -19.16 13.59
C ARG A 410 -11.77 -19.82 12.60
N ASN A 411 -11.24 -20.73 11.79
CA ASN A 411 -12.08 -21.48 10.87
C ASN A 411 -12.98 -22.47 11.64
N PHE A 412 -13.96 -23.07 10.95
CA PHE A 412 -14.93 -23.98 11.61
C PHE A 412 -14.29 -25.18 12.31
N ASN A 413 -13.03 -25.53 12.00
CA ASN A 413 -12.25 -26.63 12.55
C ASN A 413 -11.24 -26.20 13.65
N ASP A 414 -11.41 -25.01 14.25
CA ASP A 414 -10.53 -24.44 15.30
C ASP A 414 -9.09 -24.14 14.82
N TYR A 415 -8.91 -23.88 13.52
CA TYR A 415 -7.63 -23.42 12.99
C TYR A 415 -7.58 -21.89 12.98
N GLN A 416 -6.54 -21.32 13.60
CA GLN A 416 -6.23 -19.89 13.65
C GLN A 416 -4.81 -19.65 13.14
N LEU A 417 -4.63 -18.76 12.16
CA LEU A 417 -3.31 -18.36 11.66
C LEU A 417 -3.11 -16.84 11.75
N THR A 418 -2.53 -16.39 12.84
CA THR A 418 -2.40 -14.96 13.13
C THR A 418 -1.28 -14.32 12.30
N PRO A 419 -1.57 -13.39 11.38
CA PRO A 419 -0.53 -12.75 10.58
C PRO A 419 0.17 -11.66 11.41
N ILE A 420 1.50 -11.65 11.38
CA ILE A 420 2.36 -10.65 12.03
C ILE A 420 3.37 -10.12 11.02
N ILE A 421 3.80 -8.86 11.21
CA ILE A 421 4.66 -8.17 10.25
C ILE A 421 5.84 -7.55 10.99
N ALA A 422 7.04 -8.04 10.72
CA ALA A 422 8.28 -7.44 11.21
C ALA A 422 8.78 -6.35 10.26
N SER A 423 8.56 -6.51 8.95
CA SER A 423 9.00 -5.56 7.92
C SER A 423 7.93 -5.23 6.89
N ARG A 424 7.98 -4.04 6.30
CA ARG A 424 7.13 -3.63 5.16
C ARG A 424 8.03 -3.40 3.94
N GLY A 425 7.59 -3.85 2.76
CA GLY A 425 8.32 -3.79 1.49
C GLY A 425 9.27 -4.97 1.26
N CYS A 426 10.11 -4.90 0.23
CA CYS A 426 11.04 -5.98 -0.14
C CYS A 426 12.47 -5.44 -0.26
N ARG A 427 13.42 -5.99 0.51
CA ARG A 427 14.82 -5.52 0.46
C ARG A 427 15.47 -5.90 -0.87
N TRP A 428 15.07 -7.03 -1.47
CA TRP A 428 15.59 -7.43 -2.79
C TRP A 428 15.08 -6.55 -3.95
N SER A 429 13.76 -6.40 -4.10
CA SER A 429 13.08 -5.54 -5.10
C SER A 429 13.60 -5.62 -6.56
N ARG A 430 14.18 -6.76 -6.98
CA ARG A 430 14.75 -6.94 -8.34
C ARG A 430 14.12 -8.06 -9.15
N CYS A 431 13.27 -8.90 -8.56
CA CYS A 431 12.61 -9.98 -9.30
C CYS A 431 11.87 -9.40 -10.51
N THR A 432 12.06 -9.97 -11.70
CA THR A 432 11.53 -9.42 -12.96
C THR A 432 10.01 -9.54 -13.05
N PHE A 433 9.45 -10.62 -12.53
CA PHE A 433 8.01 -10.89 -12.51
C PHE A 433 7.23 -10.17 -11.39
N CYS A 434 7.92 -9.63 -10.38
CA CYS A 434 7.27 -9.14 -9.16
C CYS A 434 6.90 -7.66 -9.25
N ALA A 435 5.66 -7.32 -8.90
CA ALA A 435 5.16 -5.95 -8.77
C ALA A 435 5.35 -5.35 -7.36
N GLU A 436 5.65 -6.17 -6.33
CA GLU A 436 5.87 -5.71 -4.95
C GLU A 436 7.28 -5.10 -4.77
N ARG A 437 7.47 -3.89 -5.29
CA ARG A 437 8.75 -3.18 -5.31
C ARG A 437 8.79 -2.00 -4.33
N PHE A 438 8.16 -2.18 -3.18
CA PHE A 438 8.01 -1.14 -2.16
C PHE A 438 9.28 -0.94 -1.32
N TYR A 439 9.42 0.27 -0.76
CA TYR A 439 10.54 0.64 0.10
C TYR A 439 10.56 -0.19 1.38
N TRP A 440 11.67 -0.92 1.59
CA TRP A 440 11.82 -1.85 2.70
C TRP A 440 12.19 -1.15 4.02
N ARG A 441 11.45 -1.47 5.10
CA ARG A 441 11.66 -1.00 6.47
C ARG A 441 11.39 -2.14 7.44
N ILE A 442 12.08 -2.19 8.58
CA ILE A 442 11.92 -3.24 9.59
C ILE A 442 11.81 -2.64 11.00
N ARG A 443 10.99 -3.26 11.85
CA ARG A 443 10.77 -2.90 13.26
C ARG A 443 11.94 -3.32 14.14
N THR A 444 12.07 -2.71 15.31
CA THR A 444 12.95 -3.23 16.37
C THR A 444 12.42 -4.55 16.92
N LYS A 445 13.31 -5.36 17.51
CA LYS A 445 12.96 -6.64 18.11
C LYS A 445 12.01 -6.46 19.30
N GLU A 446 12.20 -5.42 20.10
CA GLU A 446 11.35 -5.11 21.25
C GLU A 446 9.92 -4.79 20.79
N ASN A 447 9.80 -3.85 19.84
CA ASN A 447 8.49 -3.42 19.33
C ASN A 447 7.72 -4.57 18.67
N PHE A 448 8.41 -5.44 17.93
CA PHE A 448 7.79 -6.63 17.33
C PHE A 448 7.34 -7.65 18.38
N VAL A 449 8.19 -7.99 19.35
CA VAL A 449 7.86 -9.01 20.35
C VAL A 449 6.79 -8.52 21.33
N ASP A 450 6.64 -7.20 21.52
CA ASP A 450 5.51 -6.62 22.25
C ASP A 450 4.14 -6.93 21.59
N GLU A 451 4.06 -6.88 20.25
CA GLU A 451 2.86 -7.30 19.51
C GLU A 451 2.59 -8.80 19.70
N LEU A 452 3.63 -9.62 19.51
CA LEU A 452 3.52 -11.07 19.64
C LEU A 452 3.00 -11.44 21.03
N GLU A 453 3.58 -10.86 22.08
CA GLU A 453 3.15 -11.08 23.46
C GLU A 453 1.70 -10.62 23.70
N TRP A 454 1.30 -9.48 23.13
CA TRP A 454 -0.07 -8.97 23.22
C TRP A 454 -1.10 -9.92 22.60
N LEU A 455 -0.77 -10.53 21.45
CA LEU A 455 -1.61 -11.51 20.75
C LEU A 455 -1.66 -12.84 21.50
N VAL A 456 -0.53 -13.32 22.04
CA VAL A 456 -0.47 -14.55 22.84
C VAL A 456 -1.37 -14.49 24.07
N ARG A 457 -1.45 -13.32 24.72
CA ARG A 457 -2.35 -13.11 25.88
C ARG A 457 -3.83 -13.19 25.51
N ARG A 458 -4.18 -13.19 24.23
CA ARG A 458 -5.56 -13.28 23.69
C ARG A 458 -5.86 -14.60 22.99
N GLY A 459 -5.03 -15.62 23.21
CA GLY A 459 -5.27 -16.97 22.71
C GLY A 459 -4.71 -17.25 21.32
N CYS A 460 -3.93 -16.34 20.73
CA CYS A 460 -3.22 -16.60 19.48
C CYS A 460 -1.96 -17.45 19.74
N HIS A 461 -1.83 -18.58 19.05
CA HIS A 461 -0.73 -19.53 19.27
C HIS A 461 0.02 -19.95 18.01
N LEU A 462 -0.54 -19.71 16.83
CA LEU A 462 0.09 -20.01 15.55
C LEU A 462 0.17 -18.73 14.74
N PHE A 463 1.39 -18.32 14.41
CA PHE A 463 1.65 -17.05 13.78
C PHE A 463 2.33 -17.23 12.43
N MET A 464 1.97 -16.39 11.46
CA MET A 464 2.63 -16.30 10.17
C MET A 464 3.26 -14.92 10.00
N PHE A 465 4.57 -14.92 9.79
CA PHE A 465 5.33 -13.78 9.27
C PHE A 465 4.85 -13.47 7.84
N ASN A 466 4.13 -12.36 7.70
CA ASN A 466 3.39 -11.97 6.49
C ASN A 466 3.97 -10.71 5.83
N GLU A 467 5.28 -10.73 5.56
CA GLU A 467 5.97 -9.71 4.78
C GLU A 467 6.56 -10.24 3.47
N SER A 468 6.85 -9.35 2.53
CA SER A 468 7.45 -9.70 1.24
C SER A 468 8.90 -10.21 1.36
N ASP A 469 9.63 -9.85 2.43
CA ASP A 469 11.05 -10.23 2.60
C ASP A 469 11.51 -10.26 4.07
N LEU A 470 11.09 -11.28 4.83
CA LEU A 470 11.56 -11.52 6.21
C LEU A 470 13.09 -11.68 6.26
N GLY A 471 13.65 -12.39 5.27
CA GLY A 471 15.09 -12.65 5.14
C GLY A 471 15.91 -11.45 4.65
N GLY A 472 15.30 -10.28 4.49
CA GLY A 472 15.97 -9.06 4.03
C GLY A 472 17.12 -8.67 4.95
N MET A 473 16.96 -8.83 6.26
CA MET A 473 18.01 -8.57 7.27
C MET A 473 18.10 -9.73 8.27
N PRO A 474 18.85 -10.80 7.94
CA PRO A 474 18.94 -12.01 8.76
C PRO A 474 19.37 -11.73 10.21
N GLU A 475 20.21 -10.73 10.43
CA GLU A 475 20.66 -10.31 11.76
C GLU A 475 19.50 -9.83 12.64
N ARG A 476 18.60 -9.01 12.08
CA ARG A 476 17.41 -8.52 12.80
C ARG A 476 16.42 -9.66 13.08
N VAL A 477 16.34 -10.66 12.21
CA VAL A 477 15.52 -11.86 12.47
C VAL A 477 16.09 -12.67 13.63
N MET A 478 17.41 -12.86 13.70
CA MET A 478 18.05 -13.53 14.85
C MET A 478 17.81 -12.76 16.16
N GLU A 479 17.93 -11.44 16.12
CA GLU A 479 17.60 -10.55 17.23
C GLU A 479 16.14 -10.71 17.71
N ILE A 480 15.18 -10.82 16.79
CA ILE A 480 13.77 -11.10 17.10
C ILE A 480 13.65 -12.49 17.76
N CYS A 481 14.29 -13.52 17.20
CA CYS A 481 14.29 -14.86 17.78
C CYS A 481 14.84 -14.86 19.21
N ASP A 482 15.97 -14.20 19.46
CA ASP A 482 16.55 -14.08 20.79
C ASP A 482 15.60 -13.40 21.78
N GLU A 483 14.89 -12.36 21.36
CA GLU A 483 13.92 -11.66 22.20
C GLU A 483 12.69 -12.54 22.52
N ILE A 484 12.19 -13.33 21.55
CA ILE A 484 11.14 -14.34 21.75
C ILE A 484 11.57 -15.40 22.76
N ILE A 485 12.82 -15.87 22.65
CA ILE A 485 13.40 -16.88 23.55
C ILE A 485 13.55 -16.30 24.96
N ARG A 486 14.13 -15.10 25.07
CA ARG A 486 14.35 -14.38 26.34
C ARG A 486 13.07 -14.18 27.14
N ARG A 487 11.95 -13.86 26.46
CA ARG A 487 10.62 -13.72 27.10
C ARG A 487 9.89 -15.04 27.35
N GLY A 488 10.47 -16.18 26.96
CA GLY A 488 9.84 -17.50 27.11
C GLY A 488 8.65 -17.74 26.17
N LEU A 489 8.45 -16.90 25.15
CA LEU A 489 7.31 -16.97 24.23
C LEU A 489 7.40 -18.16 23.28
N HIS A 490 8.61 -18.62 22.94
CA HIS A 490 8.87 -19.82 22.12
C HIS A 490 8.12 -21.07 22.61
N ARG A 491 7.78 -21.15 23.91
CA ARG A 491 7.02 -22.27 24.51
C ARG A 491 5.51 -22.17 24.32
N LYS A 492 5.01 -21.02 23.89
CA LYS A 492 3.58 -20.67 23.78
C LYS A 492 3.11 -20.46 22.36
N VAL A 493 4.04 -20.34 21.41
CA VAL A 493 3.76 -19.98 20.01
C VAL A 493 4.42 -20.95 19.06
N LYS A 494 3.83 -21.13 17.89
CA LYS A 494 4.45 -21.72 16.70
C LYS A 494 4.57 -20.62 15.65
N LEU A 495 5.73 -20.53 15.02
CA LEU A 495 6.01 -19.50 14.02
C LEU A 495 6.14 -20.15 12.64
N THR A 496 5.55 -19.51 11.64
CA THR A 496 5.74 -19.82 10.22
C THR A 496 6.04 -18.56 9.45
N GLY A 497 6.57 -18.68 8.23
CA GLY A 497 6.88 -17.51 7.43
C GLY A 497 7.41 -17.86 6.06
N GLN A 498 7.69 -16.81 5.28
CA GLN A 498 8.30 -16.94 3.97
C GLN A 498 9.72 -16.39 4.01
N LEU A 499 10.65 -17.13 3.41
CA LEU A 499 12.03 -16.71 3.26
C LEU A 499 12.45 -16.76 1.80
N ARG A 500 13.22 -15.75 1.43
CA ARG A 500 14.06 -15.79 0.25
C ARG A 500 15.39 -16.42 0.64
N VAL A 501 15.96 -17.25 -0.24
CA VAL A 501 17.28 -17.86 -0.06
C VAL A 501 18.35 -16.77 0.09
N ASN A 502 19.22 -16.92 1.09
CA ASN A 502 20.28 -15.96 1.40
C ASN A 502 21.56 -16.66 1.88
N LYS A 503 22.73 -16.13 1.52
CA LYS A 503 24.03 -16.67 1.93
C LYS A 503 24.27 -16.61 3.44
N LYS A 504 23.62 -15.68 4.14
CA LYS A 504 23.72 -15.51 5.60
C LYS A 504 22.78 -16.44 6.39
N GLN A 505 21.85 -17.11 5.71
CA GLN A 505 20.97 -18.11 6.30
C GLN A 505 21.68 -19.47 6.32
N ASN A 506 22.64 -19.61 7.22
CA ASN A 506 23.39 -20.85 7.42
C ASN A 506 22.75 -21.72 8.52
N ARG A 507 23.36 -22.87 8.83
CA ARG A 507 22.96 -23.75 9.92
C ARG A 507 22.61 -23.02 11.24
N ALA A 508 23.48 -22.11 11.71
CA ALA A 508 23.28 -21.40 12.97
C ALA A 508 22.03 -20.49 12.94
N PHE A 509 21.74 -19.86 11.80
CA PHE A 509 20.52 -19.10 11.59
C PHE A 509 19.28 -20.00 11.77
N PHE A 510 19.25 -21.16 11.13
CA PHE A 510 18.09 -22.07 11.23
C PHE A 510 17.97 -22.73 12.62
N GLU A 511 19.08 -23.02 13.29
CA GLU A 511 19.07 -23.49 14.69
C GLU A 511 18.41 -22.46 15.62
N LYS A 512 18.73 -21.17 15.43
CA LYS A 512 18.10 -20.07 16.17
C LYS A 512 16.60 -19.96 15.88
N LEU A 513 16.18 -20.09 14.62
CA LEU A 513 14.76 -20.10 14.25
C LEU A 513 14.03 -21.31 14.90
N ARG A 514 14.67 -22.48 14.91
CA ARG A 514 14.09 -23.68 15.55
C ARG A 514 13.90 -23.47 17.05
N GLU A 515 14.88 -22.85 17.72
CA GLU A 515 14.84 -22.51 19.15
C GLU A 515 13.70 -21.52 19.46
N ALA A 516 13.47 -20.53 18.59
CA ALA A 516 12.33 -19.61 18.67
C ALA A 516 10.98 -20.25 18.29
N ASN A 517 10.98 -21.55 17.98
CA ASN A 517 9.83 -22.38 17.58
C ASN A 517 9.20 -22.03 16.23
N PHE A 518 10.04 -21.72 15.24
CA PHE A 518 9.64 -21.87 13.84
C PHE A 518 9.39 -23.34 13.54
N VAL A 519 8.22 -23.63 12.96
CA VAL A 519 7.79 -25.00 12.66
C VAL A 519 7.70 -25.27 11.16
N ALA A 520 7.49 -24.23 10.35
CA ALA A 520 7.46 -24.33 8.90
C ALA A 520 7.95 -23.04 8.24
N LEU A 521 8.73 -23.16 7.16
CA LEU A 521 9.22 -22.05 6.36
C LEU A 521 9.00 -22.33 4.87
N ARG A 522 8.44 -21.35 4.18
CA ARG A 522 8.26 -21.39 2.73
C ARG A 522 9.35 -20.62 2.02
N PHE A 523 10.06 -21.28 1.12
CA PHE A 523 11.11 -20.69 0.32
C PHE A 523 10.56 -20.24 -1.04
N GLY A 524 10.64 -18.94 -1.31
CA GLY A 524 10.38 -18.37 -2.63
C GLY A 524 11.56 -18.64 -3.57
N ILE A 525 11.79 -19.92 -3.90
CA ILE A 525 12.87 -20.37 -4.79
C ILE A 525 12.60 -19.87 -6.20
N ASP A 526 11.38 -20.07 -6.69
CA ASP A 526 10.80 -19.59 -7.94
C ASP A 526 11.48 -20.07 -9.23
N ALA A 527 12.74 -20.51 -9.18
CA ALA A 527 13.50 -21.09 -10.27
C ALA A 527 14.53 -22.11 -9.76
N PHE A 528 14.68 -23.22 -10.48
CA PHE A 528 15.56 -24.33 -10.10
C PHE A 528 16.69 -24.60 -11.11
N SER A 529 16.87 -23.74 -12.11
CA SER A 529 18.07 -23.73 -12.97
C SER A 529 18.85 -22.42 -12.79
N GLU A 530 20.17 -22.49 -12.98
CA GLU A 530 21.06 -21.31 -12.89
C GLU A 530 20.68 -20.22 -13.89
N ARG A 531 20.23 -20.60 -15.09
CA ARG A 531 19.80 -19.65 -16.13
C ARG A 531 18.45 -19.01 -15.77
N THR A 532 17.46 -19.78 -15.31
CA THR A 532 16.16 -19.21 -14.90
C THR A 532 16.31 -18.30 -13.66
N LEU A 533 17.20 -18.63 -12.72
CA LEU A 533 17.52 -17.75 -11.58
C LEU A 533 18.07 -16.39 -12.04
N ARG A 534 18.88 -16.37 -13.12
CA ARG A 534 19.37 -15.12 -13.73
C ARG A 534 18.25 -14.36 -14.44
N LEU A 535 17.43 -15.04 -15.25
CA LEU A 535 16.28 -14.43 -15.94
C LEU A 535 15.31 -13.77 -14.96
N GLN A 536 15.05 -14.43 -13.83
CA GLN A 536 14.19 -13.91 -12.78
C GLN A 536 14.88 -12.92 -11.84
N MET A 537 16.19 -12.66 -12.02
CA MET A 537 16.99 -11.79 -11.17
C MET A 537 16.89 -12.19 -9.69
N LYS A 538 16.98 -13.50 -9.41
CA LYS A 538 16.82 -14.05 -8.07
C LYS A 538 18.06 -13.95 -7.22
N GLY A 539 19.24 -13.60 -7.74
CA GLY A 539 20.39 -13.16 -6.92
C GLY A 539 20.94 -14.17 -5.90
N TYR A 540 20.66 -15.45 -6.07
CA TYR A 540 21.27 -16.58 -5.38
C TYR A 540 21.45 -17.74 -6.36
N THR A 541 22.25 -18.74 -5.99
CA THR A 541 22.62 -19.88 -6.83
C THR A 541 21.87 -21.16 -6.43
N VAL A 542 21.95 -22.18 -7.28
CA VAL A 542 21.46 -23.54 -7.04
C VAL A 542 22.09 -24.16 -5.79
N ASP A 543 23.39 -23.96 -5.58
CA ASP A 543 24.09 -24.46 -4.39
C ASP A 543 23.55 -23.83 -3.10
N MET A 544 23.22 -22.53 -3.14
CA MET A 544 22.61 -21.85 -1.99
C MET A 544 21.22 -22.39 -1.68
N ILE A 545 20.43 -22.73 -2.70
CA ILE A 545 19.13 -23.39 -2.54
C ILE A 545 19.31 -24.70 -1.79
N THR A 546 20.19 -25.58 -2.28
CA THR A 546 20.45 -26.89 -1.64
C THR A 546 20.94 -26.73 -0.20
N GLN A 547 21.88 -25.80 0.05
CA GLN A 547 22.41 -25.57 1.39
C GLN A 547 21.32 -25.08 2.37
N ASN A 548 20.52 -24.09 1.96
CA ASN A 548 19.48 -23.51 2.80
C ASN A 548 18.37 -24.52 3.13
N LEU A 549 17.89 -25.26 2.12
CA LEU A 549 16.88 -26.30 2.31
C LEU A 549 17.38 -27.41 3.24
N LYS A 550 18.62 -27.87 3.02
CA LYS A 550 19.26 -28.88 3.85
C LYS A 550 19.37 -28.42 5.30
N ASP A 551 19.96 -27.24 5.54
CA ASP A 551 20.18 -26.72 6.89
C ASP A 551 18.86 -26.52 7.63
N CYS A 552 17.85 -25.97 6.96
CA CYS A 552 16.50 -25.78 7.52
C CYS A 552 15.81 -27.11 7.86
N TRP A 553 15.89 -28.09 6.97
CA TRP A 553 15.29 -29.40 7.19
C TRP A 553 15.97 -30.15 8.34
N GLU A 554 17.30 -30.16 8.38
CA GLU A 554 18.09 -30.92 9.35
C GLU A 554 18.03 -30.33 10.78
N VAL A 555 17.51 -29.12 10.98
CA VAL A 555 17.15 -28.61 12.33
C VAL A 555 15.71 -28.96 12.73
N GLY A 556 14.94 -29.58 11.84
CA GLY A 556 13.56 -30.01 12.09
C GLY A 556 12.51 -28.94 11.81
N ILE A 557 12.77 -27.98 10.92
CA ILE A 557 11.76 -27.03 10.42
C ILE A 557 11.20 -27.58 9.10
N PHE A 558 9.88 -27.67 8.98
CA PHE A 558 9.23 -28.13 7.75
C PHE A 558 9.46 -27.14 6.61
N THR A 559 9.94 -27.64 5.47
CA THR A 559 10.29 -26.81 4.31
C THR A 559 9.20 -26.88 3.25
N GLU A 560 8.77 -25.72 2.79
CA GLU A 560 7.92 -25.58 1.62
C GLU A 560 8.66 -24.82 0.53
N VAL A 561 8.38 -25.10 -0.73
CA VAL A 561 8.98 -24.37 -1.86
C VAL A 561 7.92 -23.91 -2.85
N ASN A 562 8.22 -22.82 -3.55
CA ASN A 562 7.44 -22.31 -4.68
C ASN A 562 8.26 -22.39 -5.98
N TRP A 563 7.57 -22.59 -7.11
CA TRP A 563 8.16 -22.56 -8.45
C TRP A 563 7.32 -21.70 -9.40
N VAL A 564 7.97 -20.77 -10.12
CA VAL A 564 7.40 -20.03 -11.25
C VAL A 564 7.99 -20.58 -12.54
N ILE A 565 7.13 -21.01 -13.46
CA ILE A 565 7.54 -21.66 -14.71
C ILE A 565 7.09 -20.87 -15.95
N GLY A 566 7.78 -21.05 -17.06
CA GLY A 566 7.43 -20.43 -18.33
C GLY A 566 7.74 -18.94 -18.40
N VAL A 567 8.82 -18.53 -17.73
CA VAL A 567 9.33 -17.15 -17.81
C VAL A 567 10.01 -16.88 -19.17
N PRO A 568 9.98 -15.64 -19.70
CA PRO A 568 10.66 -15.31 -20.95
C PRO A 568 12.14 -15.73 -20.93
N GLY A 569 12.60 -16.38 -22.00
CA GLY A 569 13.97 -16.89 -22.11
C GLY A 569 14.22 -18.27 -21.49
N GLU A 570 13.24 -18.87 -20.77
CA GLU A 570 13.37 -20.21 -20.18
C GLU A 570 13.23 -21.32 -21.24
N THR A 571 14.23 -22.19 -21.31
CA THR A 571 14.29 -23.30 -22.26
C THR A 571 13.70 -24.60 -21.67
N ASP A 572 13.44 -25.61 -22.51
CA ASP A 572 13.03 -26.91 -21.98
C ASP A 572 14.14 -27.59 -21.17
N GLN A 573 15.41 -27.36 -21.50
CA GLN A 573 16.54 -27.84 -20.71
C GLN A 573 16.51 -27.23 -19.29
N ASP A 574 16.17 -25.95 -19.15
CA ASP A 574 16.03 -25.32 -17.83
C ASP A 574 14.95 -25.99 -16.97
N VAL A 575 13.86 -26.44 -17.59
CA VAL A 575 12.79 -27.16 -16.92
C VAL A 575 13.29 -28.53 -16.45
N GLU A 576 14.01 -29.28 -17.29
CA GLU A 576 14.57 -30.58 -16.93
C GLU A 576 15.61 -30.47 -15.81
N GLU A 577 16.53 -29.51 -15.90
CA GLU A 577 17.49 -29.21 -14.82
C GLU A 577 16.77 -28.86 -13.51
N GLY A 578 15.64 -28.16 -13.60
CA GLY A 578 14.80 -27.85 -12.46
C GLY A 578 14.15 -29.08 -11.82
N ILE A 579 13.63 -30.01 -12.63
CA ILE A 579 13.06 -31.30 -12.19
C ILE A 579 14.16 -32.15 -11.51
N GLU A 580 15.34 -32.24 -12.11
CA GLU A 580 16.47 -32.96 -11.52
C GLU A 580 16.88 -32.38 -10.17
N LEU A 581 16.97 -31.05 -10.07
CA LEU A 581 17.38 -30.37 -8.84
C LEU A 581 16.37 -30.58 -7.70
N ILE A 582 15.07 -30.46 -7.97
CA ILE A 582 14.05 -30.66 -6.94
C ILE A 582 14.02 -32.13 -6.48
N LEU A 583 14.17 -33.09 -7.39
CA LEU A 583 14.24 -34.52 -7.06
C LEU A 583 15.51 -34.90 -6.28
N LYS A 584 16.64 -34.25 -6.59
CA LYS A 584 17.89 -34.36 -5.82
C LYS A 584 17.72 -33.85 -4.39
N ASN A 585 16.95 -32.78 -4.20
CA ASN A 585 16.69 -32.17 -2.90
C ASN A 585 15.41 -32.70 -2.21
N ARG A 586 14.74 -33.72 -2.75
CA ARG A 586 13.42 -34.19 -2.26
C ARG A 586 13.37 -34.50 -0.77
N LYS A 587 14.47 -35.03 -0.20
CA LYS A 587 14.55 -35.33 1.23
C LYS A 587 14.52 -34.10 2.13
N TYR A 588 14.78 -32.92 1.57
CA TYR A 588 14.86 -31.63 2.26
C TYR A 588 13.69 -30.71 1.91
N ILE A 589 12.73 -31.19 1.12
CA ILE A 589 11.55 -30.44 0.70
C ILE A 589 10.34 -31.19 1.23
N GLY A 590 9.73 -30.64 2.28
CA GLY A 590 8.52 -31.21 2.88
C GLY A 590 7.33 -31.18 1.90
N ARG A 591 7.19 -30.09 1.14
CA ARG A 591 6.12 -29.93 0.14
C ARG A 591 6.47 -28.90 -0.94
N LEU A 592 6.09 -29.19 -2.19
CA LEU A 592 5.94 -28.16 -3.22
C LEU A 592 4.59 -27.45 -3.00
N ALA A 593 4.64 -26.26 -2.40
CA ALA A 593 3.44 -25.54 -1.97
C ALA A 593 2.70 -24.94 -3.17
N ASN A 594 3.43 -24.28 -4.07
CA ASN A 594 2.87 -23.68 -5.29
C ASN A 594 3.80 -23.94 -6.48
N ILE A 595 3.19 -24.27 -7.61
CA ILE A 595 3.83 -24.27 -8.92
C ILE A 595 2.91 -23.51 -9.86
N ASN A 596 3.38 -22.36 -10.35
CA ASN A 596 2.53 -21.45 -11.12
C ASN A 596 3.19 -21.15 -12.47
N PRO A 597 2.46 -21.31 -13.58
CA PRO A 597 2.78 -20.60 -14.80
C PRO A 597 2.94 -19.10 -14.51
N LEU A 598 3.91 -18.46 -15.16
CA LEU A 598 4.13 -17.02 -15.01
C LEU A 598 2.84 -16.24 -15.28
N ILE A 599 2.40 -15.50 -14.27
CA ILE A 599 1.33 -14.51 -14.38
C ILE A 599 2.00 -13.18 -14.70
N LEU A 600 1.63 -12.56 -15.83
CA LEU A 600 2.16 -11.26 -16.22
C LEU A 600 1.35 -10.16 -15.52
N VAL A 601 1.88 -9.69 -14.39
CA VAL A 601 1.23 -8.70 -13.52
C VAL A 601 1.60 -7.29 -13.95
N ASN A 602 0.62 -6.39 -13.94
CA ASN A 602 0.83 -4.97 -14.21
C ASN A 602 1.73 -4.36 -13.13
N GLY A 603 2.73 -3.58 -13.54
CA GLY A 603 3.77 -3.02 -12.66
C GLY A 603 4.95 -3.96 -12.38
N SER A 604 4.96 -5.18 -12.94
CA SER A 604 6.18 -6.00 -13.02
C SER A 604 7.12 -5.47 -14.11
N VAL A 605 8.40 -5.85 -14.08
CA VAL A 605 9.36 -5.45 -15.13
C VAL A 605 8.92 -5.96 -16.49
N TYR A 606 8.39 -7.18 -16.53
CA TYR A 606 7.83 -7.78 -17.74
C TYR A 606 6.65 -7.00 -18.33
N TRP A 607 5.89 -6.29 -17.48
CA TRP A 607 4.84 -5.40 -17.94
C TRP A 607 5.36 -4.02 -18.37
N ILE A 608 6.28 -3.44 -17.59
CA ILE A 608 6.78 -2.08 -17.82
C ILE A 608 7.54 -1.98 -19.15
N ASP A 609 8.32 -3.00 -19.47
CA ASP A 609 9.10 -3.06 -20.70
C ASP A 609 9.07 -4.50 -21.26
N PRO A 610 7.96 -4.89 -21.91
CA PRO A 610 7.78 -6.24 -22.41
C PRO A 610 8.75 -6.55 -23.57
N ALA A 611 8.93 -5.60 -24.49
CA ALA A 611 9.70 -5.80 -25.71
C ALA A 611 11.16 -6.15 -25.42
N SER A 612 11.79 -5.49 -24.45
CA SER A 612 13.19 -5.77 -24.07
C SER A 612 13.40 -7.12 -23.38
N HIS A 613 12.31 -7.77 -22.95
CA HIS A 613 12.31 -9.14 -22.41
C HIS A 613 11.77 -10.15 -23.41
N ASN A 614 11.73 -9.78 -24.70
CA ASN A 614 11.17 -10.59 -25.77
C ASN A 614 9.71 -10.98 -25.54
N ILE A 615 8.93 -10.17 -24.83
CA ILE A 615 7.50 -10.39 -24.65
C ILE A 615 6.75 -9.65 -25.74
N VAL A 616 5.83 -10.37 -26.40
CA VAL A 616 4.92 -9.81 -27.39
C VAL A 616 3.49 -9.88 -26.83
N LEU A 617 2.85 -8.72 -26.77
CA LEU A 617 1.43 -8.58 -26.43
C LEU A 617 0.60 -8.70 -27.71
N LYS A 618 -0.56 -9.38 -27.64
CA LYS A 618 -1.45 -9.56 -28.81
C LYS A 618 -2.17 -8.29 -29.26
N GLU A 619 -2.29 -7.32 -28.36
CA GLU A 619 -2.86 -5.99 -28.62
C GLU A 619 -1.92 -4.93 -28.02
N PRO A 620 -2.06 -3.66 -28.43
CA PRO A 620 -1.35 -2.55 -27.81
C PRO A 620 -1.46 -2.56 -26.28
N GLN A 621 -0.38 -2.17 -25.62
CA GLN A 621 -0.25 -2.26 -24.17
C GLN A 621 -1.35 -1.45 -23.46
N GLU A 622 -1.73 -0.31 -24.01
CA GLU A 622 -2.79 0.57 -23.49
C GLU A 622 -4.15 -0.14 -23.49
N ILE A 623 -4.49 -0.82 -24.58
CA ILE A 623 -5.75 -1.57 -24.70
C ILE A 623 -5.74 -2.78 -23.75
N MET A 624 -4.62 -3.49 -23.68
CA MET A 624 -4.45 -4.61 -22.74
C MET A 624 -4.60 -4.15 -21.29
N TYR A 625 -4.07 -2.97 -20.97
CA TYR A 625 -4.14 -2.38 -19.64
C TYR A 625 -5.56 -1.99 -19.24
N GLU A 626 -6.34 -1.48 -20.19
CA GLU A 626 -7.76 -1.17 -20.01
C GLU A 626 -8.59 -2.43 -19.75
N LYS A 627 -8.38 -3.49 -20.55
CA LYS A 627 -9.11 -4.76 -20.43
C LYS A 627 -8.72 -5.57 -19.20
N TYR A 628 -7.43 -5.57 -18.86
CA TYR A 628 -6.84 -6.45 -17.84
C TYR A 628 -6.05 -5.63 -16.82
N PRO A 629 -6.73 -4.95 -15.88
CA PRO A 629 -6.15 -3.93 -15.03
C PRO A 629 -5.13 -4.46 -14.01
N ARG A 630 -5.11 -5.77 -13.73
CA ARG A 630 -4.22 -6.40 -12.73
C ARG A 630 -3.14 -7.27 -13.34
N ALA A 631 -3.54 -8.20 -14.18
CA ALA A 631 -2.67 -9.19 -14.76
C ALA A 631 -3.27 -9.64 -16.09
N LEU A 632 -2.40 -9.91 -17.07
CA LEU A 632 -2.83 -10.34 -18.38
C LEU A 632 -3.14 -11.84 -18.37
N PRO A 633 -4.26 -12.27 -18.97
CA PRO A 633 -4.51 -13.68 -19.21
C PRO A 633 -3.37 -14.30 -20.03
N ALA A 634 -3.04 -15.56 -19.74
CA ALA A 634 -1.86 -16.22 -20.29
C ALA A 634 -1.88 -16.32 -21.83
N ASP A 635 -3.07 -16.32 -22.44
CA ASP A 635 -3.29 -16.40 -23.88
C ASP A 635 -3.20 -15.04 -24.59
N GLN A 636 -3.07 -13.93 -23.85
CA GLN A 636 -2.99 -12.57 -24.41
C GLN A 636 -1.56 -12.11 -24.72
N TRP A 637 -0.57 -12.95 -24.41
CA TRP A 637 0.84 -12.64 -24.64
C TRP A 637 1.67 -13.91 -24.81
N TYR A 638 2.84 -13.77 -25.43
CA TYR A 638 3.83 -14.83 -25.57
C TYR A 638 5.24 -14.24 -25.50
N SER A 639 6.26 -15.05 -25.22
CA SER A 639 7.64 -14.63 -25.43
C SER A 639 8.18 -15.18 -26.75
N ILE A 640 9.16 -14.48 -27.33
CA ILE A 640 9.97 -14.94 -28.45
C ILE A 640 11.38 -15.28 -27.93
N ASP A 641 12.03 -16.28 -28.54
CA ASP A 641 13.39 -16.73 -28.16
C ASP A 641 13.60 -17.17 -26.68
N PRO A 642 13.13 -18.37 -26.30
CA PRO A 642 12.32 -19.30 -27.09
C PRO A 642 10.85 -18.86 -27.15
N TYR A 643 10.12 -19.42 -28.11
CA TYR A 643 8.68 -19.20 -28.19
C TYR A 643 7.97 -19.86 -26.99
N ILE A 644 7.31 -19.07 -26.15
CA ILE A 644 6.55 -19.55 -24.98
C ILE A 644 5.20 -18.83 -24.92
N ASP A 645 4.12 -19.55 -25.21
CA ASP A 645 2.74 -19.08 -25.06
C ASP A 645 2.02 -19.82 -23.91
N ALA A 646 0.72 -19.57 -23.75
CA ALA A 646 -0.10 -20.23 -22.74
C ALA A 646 -0.03 -21.77 -22.80
N GLN A 647 -0.01 -22.33 -24.01
CA GLN A 647 -0.03 -23.77 -24.22
C GLN A 647 1.32 -24.39 -23.83
N VAL A 648 2.43 -23.77 -24.21
CA VAL A 648 3.77 -24.20 -23.78
C VAL A 648 3.92 -24.16 -22.26
N ARG A 649 3.42 -23.10 -21.60
CA ARG A 649 3.44 -23.02 -20.13
C ARG A 649 2.63 -24.14 -19.49
N LYS A 650 1.48 -24.48 -20.06
CA LYS A 650 0.62 -25.57 -19.61
C LYS A 650 1.29 -26.94 -19.80
N GLU A 651 1.88 -27.20 -20.96
CA GLU A 651 2.58 -28.47 -21.22
C GLU A 651 3.78 -28.67 -20.27
N ARG A 652 4.55 -27.60 -20.02
CA ARG A 652 5.63 -27.62 -19.02
C ARG A 652 5.12 -27.87 -17.61
N PHE A 653 4.01 -27.23 -17.23
CA PHE A 653 3.34 -27.45 -15.96
C PHE A 653 3.00 -28.93 -15.76
N GLU A 654 2.30 -29.52 -16.73
CA GLU A 654 1.88 -30.93 -16.70
C GLU A 654 3.09 -31.86 -16.62
N ARG A 655 4.13 -31.59 -17.42
CA ARG A 655 5.38 -32.37 -17.43
C ARG A 655 6.05 -32.39 -16.05
N ILE A 656 6.21 -31.23 -15.42
CA ILE A 656 6.81 -31.13 -14.09
C ILE A 656 5.97 -31.88 -13.06
N VAL A 657 4.66 -31.63 -13.04
CA VAL A 657 3.78 -32.19 -12.02
C VAL A 657 3.69 -33.71 -12.12
N LEU A 658 3.63 -34.27 -13.34
CA LEU A 658 3.67 -35.71 -13.56
C LEU A 658 5.01 -36.32 -13.11
N ALA A 659 6.14 -35.72 -13.48
CA ALA A 659 7.46 -36.19 -13.07
C ALA A 659 7.63 -36.22 -11.53
N LEU A 660 7.12 -35.19 -10.84
CA LEU A 660 7.15 -35.13 -9.38
C LEU A 660 6.22 -36.16 -8.74
N HIS A 661 5.00 -36.30 -9.26
CA HIS A 661 4.06 -37.29 -8.79
C HIS A 661 4.61 -38.72 -8.91
N ASP A 662 5.16 -39.06 -10.08
CA ASP A 662 5.68 -40.41 -10.36
C ASP A 662 6.92 -40.75 -9.53
N ALA A 663 7.66 -39.73 -9.09
CA ALA A 663 8.74 -39.86 -8.11
C ALA A 663 8.26 -39.93 -6.64
N GLY A 664 6.94 -39.95 -6.39
CA GLY A 664 6.36 -40.00 -5.05
C GLY A 664 6.48 -38.69 -4.25
N PHE A 665 6.62 -37.55 -4.93
CA PHE A 665 6.80 -36.25 -4.28
C PHE A 665 5.48 -35.73 -3.70
N HIS A 666 5.52 -35.17 -2.48
CA HIS A 666 4.33 -34.53 -1.90
C HIS A 666 4.08 -33.18 -2.59
N VAL A 667 3.04 -33.12 -3.40
CA VAL A 667 2.55 -31.88 -4.01
C VAL A 667 1.34 -31.32 -3.25
N GLY A 668 1.10 -30.01 -3.34
CA GLY A 668 -0.04 -29.35 -2.69
C GLY A 668 -1.41 -29.79 -3.25
N ALA A 669 -2.50 -29.45 -2.55
CA ALA A 669 -3.87 -29.86 -2.92
C ALA A 669 -4.29 -29.37 -4.31
N TRP A 670 -3.87 -28.18 -4.73
CA TRP A 670 -4.12 -27.68 -6.08
C TRP A 670 -3.39 -28.51 -7.14
N ALA A 671 -2.10 -28.82 -6.95
CA ALA A 671 -1.35 -29.67 -7.87
C ALA A 671 -1.92 -31.10 -7.93
N ASN A 672 -2.40 -31.66 -6.80
CA ASN A 672 -3.12 -32.94 -6.80
C ASN A 672 -4.40 -32.90 -7.64
N ARG A 673 -5.21 -31.83 -7.54
CA ARG A 673 -6.39 -31.66 -8.41
C ARG A 673 -6.01 -31.63 -9.89
N VAL A 674 -4.93 -30.92 -10.25
CA VAL A 674 -4.50 -30.89 -11.65
C VAL A 674 -3.98 -32.26 -12.11
N ILE A 675 -3.29 -33.03 -11.25
CA ILE A 675 -2.90 -34.42 -11.56
C ILE A 675 -4.13 -35.26 -11.87
N GLU A 676 -5.18 -35.16 -11.06
CA GLU A 676 -6.44 -35.87 -11.28
C GLU A 676 -7.09 -35.44 -12.60
N ASP A 677 -7.16 -34.14 -12.89
CA ASP A 677 -7.78 -33.60 -14.11
C ASP A 677 -7.01 -34.01 -15.39
N VAL A 678 -5.68 -34.00 -15.34
CA VAL A 678 -4.79 -34.45 -16.42
C VAL A 678 -4.94 -35.96 -16.64
N LYS A 679 -4.92 -36.77 -15.57
CA LYS A 679 -5.11 -38.24 -15.65
C LYS A 679 -6.50 -38.62 -16.16
N LEU A 680 -7.53 -37.90 -15.75
CA LEU A 680 -8.92 -38.14 -16.14
C LEU A 680 -9.29 -37.48 -17.48
N ASN A 681 -8.34 -36.80 -18.14
CA ASN A 681 -8.54 -36.10 -19.42
C ASN A 681 -9.72 -35.09 -19.38
N ARG A 682 -10.06 -34.59 -18.19
CA ARG A 682 -11.21 -33.69 -17.95
C ARG A 682 -10.99 -32.28 -18.49
N ASP A 683 -9.73 -31.94 -18.77
CA ASP A 683 -9.33 -30.65 -19.32
C ASP A 683 -9.89 -30.37 -20.74
N LYS A 684 -10.23 -31.42 -21.50
CA LYS A 684 -10.90 -31.32 -22.81
C LYS A 684 -12.31 -30.72 -22.70
N ALA A 685 -12.99 -30.91 -21.57
CA ALA A 685 -14.36 -30.43 -21.37
C ALA A 685 -14.41 -28.93 -20.98
N ARG A 686 -13.28 -28.36 -20.52
CA ARG A 686 -13.24 -27.01 -19.93
C ARG A 686 -12.61 -25.95 -20.84
N THR A 687 -11.77 -26.35 -21.80
CA THR A 687 -10.96 -25.42 -22.62
C THR A 687 -11.29 -25.42 -24.12
N GLY A 688 -12.17 -26.31 -24.60
CA GLY A 688 -12.67 -26.30 -25.98
C GLY A 688 -11.59 -26.39 -27.08
N THR A 689 -10.34 -26.75 -26.76
CA THR A 689 -9.21 -26.70 -27.69
C THR A 689 -8.70 -28.10 -28.01
N SER A 690 -8.68 -28.44 -29.30
CA SER A 690 -8.26 -29.74 -29.83
C SER A 690 -6.73 -29.82 -29.99
N GLY A 691 -6.02 -30.07 -28.89
CA GLY A 691 -4.59 -30.42 -28.88
C GLY A 691 -4.35 -31.93 -28.75
N LYS A 692 -3.32 -32.47 -29.44
CA LYS A 692 -2.93 -33.90 -29.40
C LYS A 692 -2.29 -34.25 -28.04
N SER A 693 -2.65 -35.41 -27.49
CA SER A 693 -2.03 -35.99 -26.30
C SER A 693 -0.56 -36.31 -26.53
N VAL A 694 0.30 -35.95 -25.57
CA VAL A 694 1.67 -36.47 -25.51
C VAL A 694 1.62 -37.87 -24.90
N SER A 695 2.00 -38.89 -25.66
CA SER A 695 2.20 -40.25 -25.16
C SER A 695 3.53 -40.33 -24.41
N ALA A 696 3.52 -40.95 -23.22
CA ALA A 696 4.74 -41.33 -22.51
C ALA A 696 5.58 -42.26 -23.41
N GLY A 697 6.67 -41.73 -23.97
CA GLY A 697 7.57 -42.44 -24.86
C GLY A 697 9.01 -42.37 -24.32
N GLU A 698 9.48 -43.54 -23.87
CA GLU A 698 10.88 -44.00 -23.80
C GLU A 698 11.95 -42.98 -23.35
N PHE A 699 12.18 -42.92 -22.03
CA PHE A 699 13.44 -42.43 -21.48
C PHE A 699 14.44 -43.60 -21.37
N GLU A 700 15.53 -43.56 -22.14
CA GLU A 700 16.70 -44.40 -21.90
C GLU A 700 17.42 -43.93 -20.63
N ILE A 701 17.21 -44.64 -19.53
CA ILE A 701 18.05 -44.52 -18.34
C ILE A 701 19.34 -45.30 -18.62
N ALA A 702 20.46 -44.59 -18.70
CA ALA A 702 21.79 -45.21 -18.72
C ALA A 702 22.06 -45.87 -17.35
N GLY A 703 21.99 -47.20 -17.31
CA GLY A 703 22.34 -48.02 -16.14
C GLY A 703 21.29 -49.07 -15.84
N GLY A 704 21.48 -50.28 -16.38
CA GLY A 704 20.48 -51.35 -16.37
C GLY A 704 20.29 -52.10 -15.04
N GLU A 705 19.12 -52.73 -14.91
CA GLU A 705 18.95 -54.19 -14.98
C GLU A 705 17.47 -54.47 -15.33
N LYS A 706 17.24 -55.37 -16.29
CA LYS A 706 15.89 -55.76 -16.74
C LYS A 706 15.23 -56.63 -15.69
N VAL A 707 14.10 -56.19 -15.13
CA VAL A 707 13.13 -57.08 -14.49
C VAL A 707 11.83 -57.02 -15.30
N CYS A 708 11.41 -58.18 -15.81
CA CYS A 708 10.20 -58.35 -16.62
C CYS A 708 8.94 -58.03 -15.82
N VAL A 709 8.05 -57.23 -16.42
CA VAL A 709 6.67 -57.03 -15.98
C VAL A 709 5.86 -58.28 -16.35
N ALA A 710 5.38 -59.02 -15.35
CA ALA A 710 4.29 -59.98 -15.49
C ALA A 710 3.00 -59.36 -14.95
N SER A 711 1.91 -59.78 -15.57
CA SER A 711 0.53 -59.29 -15.46
C SER A 711 -0.05 -59.20 -14.06
N ILE A 712 -0.95 -58.23 -13.93
CA ILE A 712 -1.86 -57.87 -12.84
C ILE A 712 -2.57 -59.10 -12.23
N ASP A 713 -2.46 -59.25 -10.91
CA ASP A 713 -3.41 -60.00 -10.08
C ASP A 713 -4.05 -59.06 -9.04
N SER A 714 -5.36 -59.24 -8.86
CA SER A 714 -6.32 -58.31 -8.27
C SER A 714 -6.42 -58.34 -6.73
N GLU A 715 -5.29 -58.29 -6.01
CA GLU A 715 -5.30 -58.28 -4.53
C GLU A 715 -4.50 -57.14 -3.86
N GLU A 716 -3.87 -56.23 -4.62
CA GLU A 716 -3.14 -55.08 -4.06
C GLU A 716 -3.92 -53.75 -4.07
N GLN A 717 -5.25 -53.80 -4.04
CA GLN A 717 -6.09 -52.61 -3.79
C GLN A 717 -6.48 -52.46 -2.31
N THR A 718 -6.15 -53.45 -1.46
CA THR A 718 -6.50 -53.47 -0.03
C THR A 718 -5.31 -53.13 0.88
N ALA A 719 -4.11 -52.89 0.34
CA ALA A 719 -2.90 -52.56 1.10
C ALA A 719 -2.53 -51.06 1.10
N LEU A 720 -3.16 -50.23 0.27
CA LEU A 720 -2.95 -48.77 0.25
C LEU A 720 -3.82 -48.02 1.28
N GLU A 721 -4.80 -48.68 1.89
CA GLU A 721 -5.72 -48.08 2.89
C GLU A 721 -5.26 -48.28 4.35
N ALA A 722 -4.17 -49.03 4.60
CA ALA A 722 -3.70 -49.31 5.96
C ALA A 722 -2.47 -48.49 6.43
N SER A 723 -1.86 -47.65 5.59
CA SER A 723 -0.66 -46.88 5.95
C SER A 723 -0.91 -45.42 6.38
N SER A 724 -2.17 -44.99 6.53
CA SER A 724 -2.52 -43.63 6.99
C SER A 724 -2.95 -43.57 8.46
N GLN A 725 -2.63 -44.59 9.26
CA GLN A 725 -2.84 -44.60 10.71
C GLN A 725 -1.85 -43.66 11.42
N ARG A 726 -2.22 -42.39 11.61
CA ARG A 726 -1.63 -41.55 12.66
C ARG A 726 -2.21 -41.97 14.00
N ALA A 727 -1.38 -42.59 14.86
CA ALA A 727 -1.63 -42.61 16.30
C ALA A 727 -1.41 -41.20 16.89
N PRO A 728 -2.18 -40.79 17.92
CA PRO A 728 -1.96 -39.52 18.60
C PRO A 728 -0.62 -39.54 19.35
N ILE A 729 0.22 -38.53 19.13
CA ILE A 729 1.41 -38.29 19.97
C ILE A 729 0.90 -37.70 21.28
N THR A 730 0.63 -38.58 22.26
CA THR A 730 0.45 -38.23 23.67
C THR A 730 1.61 -38.77 24.48
N ASP A 731 2.11 -37.94 25.39
CA ASP A 731 3.12 -38.21 26.44
C ASP A 731 4.52 -38.68 26.01
N LEU A 732 5.43 -37.72 25.84
CA LEU A 732 6.84 -37.95 26.14
C LEU A 732 7.08 -37.66 27.62
N GLN A 733 6.91 -38.69 28.46
CA GLN A 733 7.50 -38.73 29.79
C GLN A 733 9.05 -38.68 29.68
N PRO A 734 9.74 -37.96 30.59
CA PRO A 734 11.20 -37.83 30.54
C PRO A 734 11.86 -39.14 30.99
N SER A 735 12.89 -39.60 30.28
CA SER A 735 13.69 -40.77 30.66
C SER A 735 15.20 -40.41 30.66
N PRO A 736 16.02 -41.15 31.44
CA PRO A 736 16.69 -40.58 32.61
C PRO A 736 18.17 -40.26 32.38
N THR A 737 18.67 -39.39 33.27
CA THR A 737 20.07 -39.20 33.70
C THR A 737 21.12 -40.06 33.00
N THR A 738 21.95 -39.44 32.17
CA THR A 738 23.30 -39.95 31.87
C THR A 738 24.34 -38.94 32.31
N LYS A 739 24.91 -39.25 33.49
CA LYS A 739 26.25 -38.93 34.02
C LYS A 739 26.91 -37.61 33.59
N LEU A 740 26.83 -36.65 34.53
CA LEU A 740 27.91 -35.72 34.83
C LEU A 740 29.26 -36.46 34.90
N LEU A 741 30.26 -35.97 34.17
CA LEU A 741 31.66 -36.11 34.55
C LEU A 741 32.29 -34.71 34.69
N PRO A 742 33.07 -34.48 35.75
CA PRO A 742 33.51 -33.16 36.19
C PRO A 742 34.90 -32.87 35.64
N MET A 743 35.11 -31.69 35.04
CA MET A 743 36.45 -31.09 34.99
C MET A 743 36.32 -29.57 35.11
N LEU A 744 36.21 -29.12 36.36
CA LEU A 744 36.87 -27.90 36.80
C LEU A 744 38.34 -28.27 37.05
N GLN A 745 39.24 -27.77 36.22
CA GLN A 745 40.59 -27.44 36.65
C GLN A 745 40.85 -26.00 36.26
N GLU A 746 41.08 -25.21 37.31
CA GLU A 746 41.49 -23.82 37.30
C GLU A 746 42.74 -23.66 36.41
N MET A 747 42.66 -22.76 35.45
CA MET A 747 43.83 -22.06 34.93
C MET A 747 43.60 -20.57 35.14
N ASP A 748 44.33 -20.05 36.11
CA ASP A 748 44.50 -18.62 36.34
C ASP A 748 45.13 -17.95 35.11
N ILE A 749 44.37 -17.00 34.55
CA ILE A 749 44.78 -15.62 34.21
C ILE A 749 46.13 -15.46 33.50
N GLU A 750 46.09 -15.26 32.18
CA GLU A 750 46.55 -14.01 31.57
C GLU A 750 45.50 -13.54 30.54
N SER A 751 45.08 -12.29 30.66
CA SER A 751 43.89 -11.72 30.05
C SER A 751 44.22 -10.73 28.92
N GLU A 752 43.87 -11.05 27.67
CA GLU A 752 43.56 -10.15 26.55
C GLU A 752 42.68 -11.02 25.61
N ASP A 753 41.38 -10.83 25.34
CA ASP A 753 40.58 -9.66 25.03
C ASP A 753 39.14 -9.83 25.57
N ALA A 754 38.70 -8.89 26.39
CA ALA A 754 37.32 -8.81 26.87
C ALA A 754 36.40 -8.12 25.84
N ALA A 755 35.14 -8.56 25.85
CA ALA A 755 34.02 -7.96 25.14
C ALA A 755 34.01 -6.42 25.18
N ARG A 756 33.97 -5.77 24.00
CA ARG A 756 33.57 -4.37 23.90
C ARG A 756 32.06 -4.26 23.99
N ALA A 757 31.55 -3.96 25.19
CA ALA A 757 30.35 -3.15 25.34
C ALA A 757 30.53 -1.84 24.51
N PRO A 758 29.45 -1.17 24.05
CA PRO A 758 29.58 0.10 23.33
C PRO A 758 30.41 1.06 24.19
N ALA A 759 31.55 1.47 23.65
CA ALA A 759 32.47 2.34 24.37
C ALA A 759 31.73 3.61 24.79
N GLU A 760 31.70 3.88 26.10
CA GLU A 760 31.39 5.22 26.57
C GLU A 760 32.35 6.22 25.90
N PRO A 761 31.87 7.42 25.53
CA PRO A 761 32.70 8.39 24.83
C PRO A 761 33.92 8.76 25.67
N PRO A 762 35.08 9.11 25.06
CA PRO A 762 36.23 9.57 25.81
C PRO A 762 35.83 10.76 26.70
N LEU A 763 36.16 10.65 27.99
CA LEU A 763 35.90 11.58 29.10
C LEU A 763 36.64 12.92 28.97
N PHE A 764 36.72 13.47 27.76
CA PHE A 764 37.18 14.83 27.49
C PHE A 764 36.13 15.55 26.65
N GLN A 765 35.16 16.19 27.30
CA GLN A 765 34.42 17.29 26.69
C GLN A 765 35.40 18.42 26.40
N VAL A 766 35.85 18.53 25.15
CA VAL A 766 36.36 19.80 24.63
C VAL A 766 35.16 20.55 24.07
N ALA A 767 34.39 21.19 24.95
CA ALA A 767 33.33 22.10 24.53
C ALA A 767 33.95 23.23 23.69
N GLY A 768 33.57 23.28 22.40
CA GLY A 768 33.97 24.36 21.50
C GLY A 768 34.88 23.99 20.32
N GLN A 769 35.11 22.71 20.03
CA GLN A 769 35.81 22.34 18.78
C GLN A 769 34.90 22.53 17.55
N ALA A 770 35.35 23.32 16.58
CA ALA A 770 34.67 23.44 15.29
C ALA A 770 34.64 22.09 14.55
N PRO A 771 33.58 21.79 13.78
CA PRO A 771 33.50 20.57 12.98
C PRO A 771 34.74 20.44 12.09
N ARG A 772 35.46 19.33 12.24
CA ARG A 772 36.67 19.06 11.46
C ARG A 772 36.34 18.07 10.37
N MET A 773 36.50 18.46 9.11
CA MET A 773 36.45 17.51 8.01
C MET A 773 37.59 16.49 8.18
N VAL A 774 37.23 15.22 8.24
CA VAL A 774 38.15 14.08 8.41
C VAL A 774 38.54 13.53 7.05
N ARG A 775 37.56 13.30 6.18
CA ARG A 775 37.76 12.73 4.86
C ARG A 775 36.73 13.26 3.88
N ARG A 776 37.11 13.49 2.64
CA ARG A 776 36.19 13.84 1.55
C ARG A 776 36.17 12.70 0.53
N MET A 777 34.98 12.28 0.15
CA MET A 777 34.70 11.24 -0.83
C MET A 777 33.72 11.80 -1.86
N ASP A 778 33.54 11.09 -2.98
CA ASP A 778 32.69 11.56 -4.08
C ASP A 778 31.22 11.70 -3.67
N ALA A 779 30.70 10.72 -2.92
CA ALA A 779 29.32 10.72 -2.46
C ALA A 779 29.11 11.32 -1.06
N HIS A 780 30.17 11.39 -0.22
CA HIS A 780 30.06 11.79 1.18
C HIS A 780 31.29 12.56 1.68
N THR A 781 31.08 13.49 2.62
CA THR A 781 32.14 14.13 3.40
C THR A 781 32.05 13.66 4.84
N ILE A 782 33.10 13.03 5.35
CA ILE A 782 33.19 12.60 6.75
C ILE A 782 33.69 13.76 7.59
N ILE A 783 32.93 14.14 8.62
CA ILE A 783 33.23 15.24 9.53
C ILE A 783 33.25 14.70 10.96
N PHE A 784 34.28 15.01 11.73
CA PHE A 784 34.32 14.73 13.16
C PHE A 784 33.86 15.97 13.93
N TYR A 785 32.85 15.78 14.78
CA TYR A 785 32.34 16.84 15.64
C TYR A 785 31.81 16.24 16.94
N ASN A 786 32.21 16.83 18.07
CA ASN A 786 31.74 16.47 19.42
C ASN A 786 31.83 14.96 19.77
N GLY A 787 32.91 14.29 19.37
CA GLY A 787 33.13 12.86 19.67
C GLY A 787 32.51 11.87 18.69
N TRP A 788 31.91 12.35 17.59
CA TRP A 788 31.24 11.51 16.60
C TRP A 788 31.76 11.80 15.19
N TYR A 789 31.82 10.75 14.36
CA TYR A 789 32.07 10.85 12.93
C TYR A 789 30.75 10.88 12.18
N TYR A 790 30.58 11.90 11.35
CA TYR A 790 29.38 12.14 10.54
C TYR A 790 29.71 11.93 9.07
N GLY A 791 29.07 11.00 8.39
CA GLY A 791 29.11 10.88 6.94
C GLY A 791 28.02 11.75 6.32
N VAL A 792 28.41 12.92 5.79
CA VAL A 792 27.50 13.90 5.18
C VAL A 792 27.39 13.63 3.67
N PRO A 793 26.24 13.19 3.14
CA PRO A 793 26.05 13.04 1.70
C PRO A 793 26.28 14.35 0.95
N ALA A 794 26.99 14.29 -0.16
CA ALA A 794 27.24 15.46 -1.02
C ALA A 794 25.92 16.10 -1.53
N ALA A 795 24.87 15.29 -1.69
CA ALA A 795 23.54 15.71 -2.15
C ALA A 795 22.76 16.56 -1.12
N LEU A 796 23.09 16.49 0.17
CA LEU A 796 22.44 17.30 1.21
C LEU A 796 22.99 18.72 1.30
N GLY A 797 24.01 19.05 0.50
CA GLY A 797 24.64 20.37 0.51
C GLY A 797 25.30 20.69 1.85
N SER A 798 25.21 21.95 2.29
CA SER A 798 25.82 22.40 3.55
C SER A 798 24.93 22.10 4.75
N ILE A 799 25.31 21.12 5.58
CA ILE A 799 24.62 20.77 6.82
C ILE A 799 25.35 21.38 8.02
N ASP A 800 24.60 22.02 8.92
CA ASP A 800 25.10 22.52 10.19
C ASP A 800 25.02 21.42 11.26
N VAL A 801 26.05 20.57 11.32
CA VAL A 801 26.18 19.48 12.31
C VAL A 801 26.32 19.99 13.74
N THR A 802 26.42 21.32 13.96
CA THR A 802 26.49 21.91 15.29
C THR A 802 25.12 22.10 15.93
N ARG A 803 24.03 21.98 15.16
CA ARG A 803 22.66 22.07 15.66
C ARG A 803 22.18 20.73 16.25
N PRO A 804 21.46 20.74 17.38
CA PRO A 804 20.92 19.51 17.99
C PRO A 804 20.02 18.70 17.05
N GLU A 805 19.31 19.38 16.14
CA GLU A 805 18.35 18.77 15.19
C GLU A 805 19.04 18.03 14.02
N SER A 806 20.36 18.18 13.86
CA SER A 806 21.10 17.55 12.75
C SER A 806 21.04 16.02 12.78
N THR A 807 20.85 15.41 13.96
CA THR A 807 20.72 13.95 14.10
C THR A 807 19.42 13.38 13.53
N ALA A 808 18.44 14.23 13.21
CA ALA A 808 17.17 13.84 12.59
C ALA A 808 17.17 14.00 11.06
N ILE A 809 18.27 14.50 10.46
CA ILE A 809 18.36 14.71 9.02
C ILE A 809 18.52 13.36 8.32
N ALA A 810 17.51 12.99 7.54
CA ALA A 810 17.51 11.75 6.75
C ALA A 810 18.72 11.70 5.80
N GLY A 811 19.48 10.61 5.87
CA GLY A 811 20.67 10.38 5.05
C GLY A 811 22.00 10.81 5.70
N LEU A 812 21.99 11.51 6.84
CA LEU A 812 23.22 11.83 7.57
C LEU A 812 23.68 10.61 8.40
N LEU A 813 24.84 10.04 8.06
CA LEU A 813 25.42 8.90 8.79
C LEU A 813 26.13 9.41 10.05
N ARG A 814 26.03 8.71 11.19
CA ARG A 814 26.71 9.09 12.44
C ARG A 814 27.19 7.85 13.19
N TYR A 815 28.51 7.75 13.39
CA TYR A 815 29.13 6.62 14.08
C TYR A 815 30.27 7.08 15.00
N SER A 816 30.73 6.16 15.86
CA SER A 816 31.73 6.46 16.88
C SER A 816 33.16 6.45 16.33
N THR A 817 33.38 5.79 15.19
CA THR A 817 34.67 5.69 14.50
C THR A 817 34.56 6.06 13.01
N GLU A 818 35.68 6.42 12.38
CA GLU A 818 35.75 6.72 10.95
C GLU A 818 35.49 5.46 10.11
N GLU A 819 36.04 4.31 10.54
CA GLU A 819 35.88 3.02 9.87
C GLU A 819 34.42 2.57 9.77
N GLU A 820 33.60 2.83 10.80
CA GLU A 820 32.16 2.54 10.80
C GLU A 820 31.39 3.42 9.79
N VAL A 821 31.72 4.71 9.70
CA VAL A 821 31.13 5.60 8.68
C VAL A 821 31.52 5.14 7.27
N LEU A 822 32.78 4.76 7.07
CA LEU A 822 33.30 4.25 5.80
C LEU A 822 32.63 2.94 5.39
N ALA A 823 32.46 2.00 6.33
CA ALA A 823 31.76 0.74 6.09
C ALA A 823 30.29 0.98 5.71
N ALA A 824 29.61 1.92 6.35
CA ALA A 824 28.22 2.29 6.01
C ALA A 824 28.09 2.96 4.63
N ILE A 825 29.06 3.79 4.24
CA ILE A 825 29.13 4.41 2.91
C ILE A 825 29.40 3.34 1.84
N GLU A 826 30.37 2.45 2.08
CA GLU A 826 30.68 1.36 1.15
C GLU A 826 29.53 0.35 1.03
N GLU A 827 28.83 0.02 2.12
CA GLU A 827 27.66 -0.84 2.09
C GLU A 827 26.55 -0.22 1.23
N SER A 828 26.32 1.09 1.37
CA SER A 828 25.37 1.86 0.55
C SER A 828 25.78 1.91 -0.93
N ALA A 829 27.07 2.07 -1.23
CA ALA A 829 27.61 2.10 -2.60
C ALA A 829 27.58 0.73 -3.29
N ARG A 830 27.91 -0.36 -2.58
CA ARG A 830 27.74 -1.75 -3.07
C ARG A 830 26.27 -2.07 -3.38
N TRP A 831 25.35 -1.40 -2.68
CA TRP A 831 23.91 -1.50 -2.89
C TRP A 831 23.42 -0.76 -4.12
N ALA A 832 23.95 0.43 -4.39
CA ALA A 832 23.66 1.23 -5.58
C ALA A 832 24.19 0.57 -6.86
N ASN A 833 25.43 0.07 -6.84
CA ASN A 833 26.12 -0.50 -8.01
C ASN A 833 25.68 -1.93 -8.38
N SER A 834 24.92 -2.61 -7.53
CA SER A 834 24.35 -3.93 -7.86
C SER A 834 23.00 -3.86 -8.57
N ARG A 835 22.47 -2.65 -8.86
CA ARG A 835 21.23 -2.42 -9.63
C ARG A 835 21.55 -2.11 -11.10
N GLY A 836 21.88 -3.12 -11.87
CA GLY A 836 21.86 -3.04 -13.33
C GLY A 836 20.43 -3.04 -13.86
N GLN A 837 20.08 -1.98 -14.60
CA GLN A 837 19.01 -1.83 -15.60
C GLN A 837 17.60 -2.31 -15.22
N TYR A 838 16.65 -1.39 -14.95
CA TYR A 838 15.25 -1.37 -15.44
C TYR A 838 14.42 -0.24 -14.78
N ASP A 839 13.57 0.34 -15.62
CA ASP A 839 13.28 1.75 -15.90
C ASP A 839 12.37 2.66 -15.05
N ASP A 840 11.69 2.15 -14.02
CA ASP A 840 10.58 2.91 -13.42
C ASP A 840 11.04 3.97 -12.42
N GLN A 841 12.24 3.78 -11.87
CA GLN A 841 12.83 4.77 -11.00
C GLN A 841 13.48 5.92 -11.77
N LYS A 842 13.93 5.78 -13.03
CA LYS A 842 14.39 6.96 -13.78
C LYS A 842 13.25 7.86 -14.18
N LYS A 843 12.05 7.36 -14.47
CA LYS A 843 10.86 8.23 -14.62
C LYS A 843 10.59 9.01 -13.33
N GLN A 844 10.66 8.35 -12.16
CA GLN A 844 10.54 9.01 -10.85
C GLN A 844 11.72 9.94 -10.49
N ARG A 845 12.94 9.65 -10.99
CA ARG A 845 14.14 10.50 -10.84
C ARG A 845 14.07 11.73 -11.74
N THR A 846 13.43 11.62 -12.91
CA THR A 846 13.30 12.72 -13.89
C THR A 846 12.17 13.67 -13.50
N SER A 847 11.15 13.20 -12.77
CA SER A 847 10.08 14.01 -12.18
C SER A 847 10.47 14.76 -10.88
N GLY A 848 11.76 14.74 -10.49
CA GLY A 848 12.31 15.61 -9.45
C GLY A 848 12.17 15.13 -8.00
N SER A 849 11.86 13.86 -7.72
CA SER A 849 11.63 13.41 -6.34
C SER A 849 12.86 12.90 -5.55
N TYR A 850 14.06 12.73 -6.13
CA TYR A 850 15.33 12.62 -5.37
C TYR A 850 16.59 12.78 -6.26
N MET A 851 17.66 13.34 -5.69
CA MET A 851 18.91 13.81 -6.33
C MET A 851 19.84 12.71 -6.88
N ARG A 852 20.51 12.99 -8.02
CA ARG A 852 21.50 12.11 -8.69
C ARG A 852 22.86 12.06 -7.96
N ALA A 853 23.51 10.90 -8.02
CA ALA A 853 24.96 10.77 -8.02
C ALA A 853 25.38 10.08 -9.33
N ASP A 854 26.54 10.47 -9.84
CA ASP A 854 27.36 9.86 -10.90
C ASP A 854 27.33 10.54 -12.30
N SER A 855 28.39 11.30 -12.56
CA SER A 855 29.11 11.31 -13.84
C SER A 855 30.59 11.63 -13.55
N VAL A 856 31.49 10.68 -13.82
CA VAL A 856 32.95 10.94 -13.83
C VAL A 856 33.30 11.51 -15.20
N GLY A 857 33.83 12.73 -15.20
CA GLY A 857 34.58 13.31 -16.31
C GLY A 857 35.65 14.20 -15.71
N GLU A 858 36.92 13.84 -15.91
CA GLU A 858 38.05 14.70 -15.57
C GLU A 858 38.01 15.95 -16.45
N MET A 859 37.92 17.14 -15.86
CA MET A 859 38.56 18.36 -16.37
C MET A 859 38.92 19.28 -15.22
N SER A 860 40.18 19.69 -15.18
CA SER A 860 40.69 20.77 -14.32
C SER A 860 40.16 22.11 -14.80
N GLU A 861 39.71 22.97 -13.88
CA GLU A 861 40.20 24.34 -13.69
C GLU A 861 39.42 25.04 -12.54
N SER A 862 40.09 25.97 -11.88
CA SER A 862 39.77 26.58 -10.58
C SER A 862 38.38 27.24 -10.45
N VAL A 863 37.68 27.01 -9.34
CA VAL A 863 36.44 27.73 -8.96
C VAL A 863 36.63 28.54 -7.68
N VAL A 864 36.39 29.85 -7.78
CA VAL A 864 36.31 30.83 -6.68
C VAL A 864 34.96 30.69 -5.97
N ILE A 865 34.97 30.60 -4.64
CA ILE A 865 33.75 30.52 -3.81
C ILE A 865 33.20 31.94 -3.57
N ALA A 866 32.05 32.27 -4.15
CA ALA A 866 31.28 33.47 -3.79
C ALA A 866 30.64 33.30 -2.40
N THR A 867 30.77 34.31 -1.54
CA THR A 867 30.27 34.29 -0.16
C THR A 867 28.87 34.91 -0.07
N LYS A 868 27.92 34.23 0.60
CA LYS A 868 26.50 34.64 0.70
C LYS A 868 26.28 35.83 1.66
N PRO A 869 25.36 36.78 1.35
CA PRO A 869 24.97 37.88 2.24
C PRO A 869 24.08 37.40 3.42
N ARG A 870 24.02 38.20 4.48
CA ARG A 870 23.27 37.94 5.73
C ARG A 870 21.93 38.69 5.72
N ILE A 871 20.83 37.99 5.97
CA ILE A 871 19.48 38.59 6.01
C ILE A 871 19.13 39.03 7.44
N LEU A 872 18.72 40.28 7.60
CA LEU A 872 18.24 40.91 8.84
C LEU A 872 16.73 41.10 8.75
N ARG A 873 15.99 40.62 9.75
CA ARG A 873 14.52 40.69 9.80
C ARG A 873 14.07 41.73 10.83
N PHE A 874 13.24 42.69 10.39
CA PHE A 874 12.60 43.68 11.26
C PHE A 874 11.08 43.59 11.06
N GLY A 875 10.38 42.94 12.01
CA GLY A 875 8.96 42.62 11.87
C GLY A 875 8.70 41.68 10.68
N LYS A 876 7.88 42.11 9.72
CA LYS A 876 7.62 41.41 8.44
C LYS A 876 8.55 41.86 7.29
N MET A 877 9.52 42.74 7.56
CA MET A 877 10.46 43.26 6.57
C MET A 877 11.80 42.53 6.63
N TYR A 878 12.44 42.28 5.49
CA TYR A 878 13.72 41.59 5.37
C TYR A 878 14.74 42.45 4.61
N ILE A 879 15.96 42.57 5.13
CA ILE A 879 17.06 43.35 4.54
C ILE A 879 18.28 42.45 4.41
N ALA A 880 18.84 42.28 3.21
CA ALA A 880 20.05 41.48 2.99
C ALA A 880 21.31 42.37 2.99
N VAL A 881 22.32 42.02 3.78
CA VAL A 881 23.56 42.79 3.97
C VAL A 881 24.78 41.87 3.86
N ASP A 882 25.77 42.26 3.06
CA ASP A 882 27.03 41.52 2.94
C ASP A 882 27.77 41.43 4.30
N ARG A 883 28.41 40.30 4.56
CA ARG A 883 29.08 40.00 5.83
C ARG A 883 30.30 40.89 6.07
N ASP A 884 30.89 41.46 5.03
CA ASP A 884 32.06 42.35 5.17
C ASP A 884 31.69 43.79 5.58
N VAL A 885 30.45 44.24 5.33
CA VAL A 885 29.90 45.51 5.85
C VAL A 885 29.78 45.48 7.38
N LEU A 886 29.47 44.32 7.95
CA LEU A 886 29.33 44.11 9.39
C LEU A 886 30.68 43.99 10.12
N LYS A 887 31.77 43.67 9.42
CA LYS A 887 33.08 43.44 10.04
C LYS A 887 33.82 44.73 10.41
N ASP A 888 33.54 45.85 9.75
CA ASP A 888 34.22 47.13 10.04
C ASP A 888 33.49 48.00 11.08
N SER A 889 32.20 47.73 11.35
CA SER A 889 31.44 48.45 12.39
C SER A 889 31.72 47.96 13.82
N PHE A 890 32.36 46.78 13.97
CA PHE A 890 32.51 46.10 15.28
C PHE A 890 33.94 45.73 15.67
N LYS A 891 34.98 46.23 14.98
CA LYS A 891 36.37 46.02 15.42
C LYS A 891 36.76 47.00 16.53
N ARG A 892 36.72 46.46 17.76
CA ARG A 892 37.20 47.04 19.02
C ARG A 892 38.50 47.86 18.89
N LYS A 893 38.54 49.03 19.53
CA LYS A 893 39.72 49.48 20.26
C LYS A 893 39.45 49.48 21.75
N SER A 894 40.47 49.03 22.45
CA SER A 894 40.54 48.54 23.81
C SER A 894 40.82 49.62 24.87
N PHE A 895 40.67 49.20 26.13
CA PHE A 895 41.51 49.59 27.28
C PHE A 895 41.19 50.94 27.94
N PHE A 896 40.22 50.96 28.87
CA PHE A 896 40.34 51.32 30.30
C PHE A 896 38.93 51.49 30.92
N GLU A 897 38.80 51.08 32.19
CA GLU A 897 37.81 51.53 33.19
C GLU A 897 36.35 51.01 33.22
N ARG A 898 36.15 50.09 34.18
CA ARG A 898 35.31 50.18 35.39
C ARG A 898 33.84 50.66 35.30
N LYS A 899 32.99 49.74 35.78
CA LYS A 899 31.83 49.89 36.67
C LYS A 899 30.67 50.83 36.25
N SER A 900 29.49 50.22 36.34
CA SER A 900 28.19 50.78 36.75
C SER A 900 27.15 51.02 35.66
N LYS A 901 25.99 50.40 35.95
CA LYS A 901 24.61 50.87 35.75
C LYS A 901 24.04 50.88 34.33
N GLU A 902 23.08 49.97 34.16
CA GLU A 902 21.69 50.23 33.75
C GLU A 902 21.40 51.67 33.27
N GLN A 903 20.72 51.76 32.12
CA GLN A 903 20.39 52.97 31.33
C GLN A 903 21.42 53.38 30.28
N LYS A 904 21.61 52.53 29.25
CA LYS A 904 22.01 53.02 27.91
C LYS A 904 21.74 52.09 26.72
N GLU A 905 20.74 51.21 26.79
CA GLU A 905 20.33 50.40 25.63
C GLU A 905 19.08 50.93 24.89
N SER A 906 18.37 51.94 25.40
CA SER A 906 17.17 52.44 24.69
C SER A 906 17.45 53.49 23.60
N ASP A 907 18.62 54.15 23.59
CA ASP A 907 18.90 55.23 22.63
C ASP A 907 19.71 54.80 21.40
N GLN A 908 20.31 53.60 21.40
CA GLN A 908 21.04 53.10 20.22
C GLN A 908 20.11 52.61 19.10
N ASN A 909 18.94 52.07 19.44
CA ASN A 909 18.00 51.56 18.44
C ASN A 909 17.22 52.68 17.70
N VAL A 910 17.07 53.86 18.29
CA VAL A 910 16.38 55.00 17.65
C VAL A 910 17.27 55.67 16.58
N GLY A 911 18.59 55.67 16.76
CA GLY A 911 19.54 56.27 15.82
C GLY A 911 19.71 55.51 14.50
N VAL A 912 19.35 54.23 14.48
CA VAL A 912 19.31 53.39 13.27
C VAL A 912 17.98 53.57 12.54
N LEU A 913 16.87 53.60 13.29
CA LEU A 913 15.53 53.82 12.75
C LEU A 913 15.40 55.20 12.07
N ARG A 914 15.96 56.26 12.66
CA ARG A 914 15.92 57.63 12.09
C ARG A 914 16.71 57.77 10.79
N ARG A 915 17.77 56.97 10.61
CA ARG A 915 18.58 56.95 9.39
C ARG A 915 17.92 56.15 8.27
N LEU A 916 17.13 55.14 8.61
CA LEU A 916 16.32 54.39 7.65
C LEU A 916 15.08 55.16 7.18
N ILE A 917 14.47 55.99 8.04
CA ILE A 917 13.28 56.80 7.69
C ILE A 917 13.57 57.81 6.56
N GLY A 918 14.76 58.41 6.53
CA GLY A 918 15.15 59.35 5.47
C GLY A 918 15.46 58.68 4.12
N LEU A 919 15.39 57.35 4.03
CA LEU A 919 15.73 56.54 2.86
C LEU A 919 14.51 55.85 2.24
N LEU A 920 13.30 56.08 2.78
CA LEU A 920 12.04 55.51 2.27
C LEU A 920 11.31 56.50 1.34
N PRO A 921 10.51 56.01 0.36
CA PRO A 921 9.73 56.87 -0.52
C PRO A 921 8.76 57.78 0.27
N PRO A 922 8.50 59.03 -0.18
CA PRO A 922 7.67 59.99 0.55
C PRO A 922 6.25 59.49 0.90
N SER A 923 5.66 58.64 0.05
CA SER A 923 4.34 58.03 0.26
C SER A 923 4.27 57.09 1.47
N PHE A 924 5.41 56.55 1.91
CA PHE A 924 5.51 55.64 3.06
C PHE A 924 5.87 56.38 4.36
N GLU A 925 6.52 57.55 4.24
CA GLU A 925 6.93 58.38 5.37
C GLU A 925 5.73 58.97 6.13
N GLU A 926 4.66 59.33 5.42
CA GLU A 926 3.48 59.98 5.99
C GLU A 926 2.60 59.02 6.81
N GLU A 927 2.41 57.79 6.34
CA GLU A 927 1.67 56.73 7.06
C GLU A 927 2.41 56.30 8.33
N LEU A 928 3.75 56.22 8.27
CA LEU A 928 4.57 55.88 9.43
C LEU A 928 4.60 57.02 10.45
N ARG A 929 4.65 58.29 10.02
CA ARG A 929 4.53 59.47 10.89
C ARG A 929 3.14 59.55 11.56
N ARG A 930 2.07 59.14 10.87
CA ARG A 930 0.71 59.03 11.43
C ARG A 930 0.66 58.00 12.56
N LEU A 931 1.24 56.82 12.34
CA LEU A 931 1.30 55.75 13.34
C LEU A 931 2.16 56.12 14.56
N ILE A 932 3.29 56.82 14.36
CA ILE A 932 4.14 57.32 15.45
C ILE A 932 3.41 58.40 16.29
N ARG A 933 2.57 59.24 15.67
CA ARG A 933 1.71 60.20 16.41
C ARG A 933 0.64 59.47 17.23
N GLN A 934 0.01 58.45 16.66
CA GLN A 934 -1.00 57.63 17.35
C GLN A 934 -0.39 56.91 18.58
N GLU A 935 0.84 56.41 18.45
CA GLU A 935 1.56 55.70 19.51
C GLU A 935 1.98 56.66 20.64
N ARG A 936 2.39 57.89 20.32
CA ARG A 936 2.61 58.96 21.32
C ARG A 936 1.35 59.36 22.09
N ILE A 937 0.19 59.39 21.42
CA ILE A 937 -1.11 59.69 22.05
C ILE A 937 -1.51 58.57 23.02
N ASN A 938 -1.31 57.31 22.63
CA ASN A 938 -1.64 56.15 23.46
C ASN A 938 -0.71 56.00 24.68
N ARG A 939 0.58 56.37 24.55
CA ARG A 939 1.53 56.41 25.68
C ARG A 939 1.20 57.47 26.74
N GLY A 940 0.49 58.54 26.37
CA GLY A 940 -0.02 59.53 27.33
C GLY A 940 -1.14 58.99 28.23
N ASN A 941 -1.83 57.93 27.80
CA ASN A 941 -2.98 57.33 28.49
C ASN A 941 -2.67 56.00 29.19
N GLY A 942 -1.39 55.65 29.37
CA GLY A 942 -0.97 54.54 30.23
C GLY A 942 -1.18 53.12 29.68
N ALA A 943 -1.56 52.94 28.42
CA ALA A 943 -1.64 51.61 27.79
C ALA A 943 -0.36 51.32 26.97
N GLN A 944 0.47 50.37 27.41
CA GLN A 944 1.54 49.78 26.59
C GLN A 944 0.97 48.61 25.78
N LEU A 945 1.03 48.69 24.44
CA LEU A 945 0.82 47.55 23.56
C LEU A 945 2.16 46.82 23.34
N SER A 946 2.13 45.50 23.31
CA SER A 946 3.31 44.65 23.05
C SER A 946 3.76 44.72 21.57
N ASP A 947 5.04 44.44 21.31
CA ASP A 947 5.63 44.42 19.95
C ASP A 947 4.88 43.49 18.97
N LEU A 948 4.20 42.46 19.49
CA LEU A 948 3.36 41.55 18.73
C LEU A 948 2.04 42.22 18.26
N GLN A 949 1.49 43.13 19.05
CA GLN A 949 0.25 43.85 18.73
C GLN A 949 0.49 44.96 17.70
N LEU A 950 1.68 45.58 17.69
CA LEU A 950 2.11 46.49 16.62
C LEU A 950 2.30 45.76 15.27
N ALA A 951 2.77 44.51 15.28
CA ALA A 951 3.04 43.72 14.08
C ALA A 951 1.77 43.22 13.33
N VAL A 952 0.62 43.16 14.02
CA VAL A 952 -0.66 42.74 13.44
C VAL A 952 -1.37 43.89 12.70
N MET A 953 -1.00 45.15 12.98
CA MET A 953 -1.69 46.33 12.45
C MET A 953 -1.18 46.88 11.11
N LEU A 954 -0.21 46.24 10.45
CA LEU A 954 0.25 46.62 9.10
C LEU A 954 -0.39 45.71 8.04
N PRO A 955 -1.39 46.18 7.26
CA PRO A 955 -2.13 45.28 6.38
C PRO A 955 -1.52 45.09 4.99
N ARG A 956 -0.59 45.93 4.52
CA ARG A 956 -0.16 45.91 3.11
C ARG A 956 1.30 46.37 2.92
N ALA A 957 2.05 45.59 2.15
CA ALA A 957 3.45 45.74 1.69
C ALA A 957 4.56 45.11 2.56
N ALA A 958 5.43 44.34 1.90
CA ALA A 958 6.75 43.94 2.36
C ALA A 958 7.77 44.46 1.32
N ALA A 959 8.74 45.28 1.74
CA ALA A 959 9.82 45.75 0.87
C ALA A 959 11.13 45.03 1.23
N VAL A 960 11.93 44.67 0.21
CA VAL A 960 13.27 44.09 0.38
C VAL A 960 14.29 45.01 -0.32
N ALA A 961 15.26 45.52 0.43
CA ALA A 961 16.37 46.31 -0.12
C ALA A 961 17.69 45.51 -0.04
N TYR A 962 18.51 45.60 -1.09
CA TYR A 962 19.80 44.91 -1.21
C TYR A 962 20.93 45.94 -1.34
N ILE A 963 22.03 45.76 -0.60
CA ILE A 963 23.21 46.66 -0.63
C ILE A 963 24.40 45.87 -1.15
N LYS A 964 25.04 46.34 -2.22
CA LYS A 964 25.94 45.52 -3.04
C LYS A 964 27.45 45.73 -2.80
N GLU A 965 27.91 46.78 -2.10
CA GLU A 965 29.38 47.02 -1.93
C GLU A 965 29.83 47.54 -0.53
N PRO A 966 31.11 47.29 -0.13
CA PRO A 966 31.70 47.85 1.08
C PRO A 966 32.24 49.28 0.84
N LEU A 967 31.94 50.21 1.75
CA LEU A 967 32.58 51.54 1.80
C LEU A 967 34.11 51.41 2.00
N ARG A 968 34.91 51.33 0.92
CA ARG A 968 36.37 51.44 1.01
C ARG A 968 36.79 52.91 1.03
N ARG A 969 37.45 53.27 2.14
CA ARG A 969 37.99 54.60 2.48
C ARG A 969 38.88 55.20 1.40
N GLY A 970 38.57 56.45 1.06
CA GLY A 970 39.51 57.42 0.47
C GLY A 970 39.35 58.81 1.11
N MET A 971 39.57 58.94 2.43
CA MET A 971 39.88 60.25 3.03
C MET A 971 41.31 60.24 3.55
N ARG A 972 42.20 60.91 2.83
CA ARG A 972 43.49 61.35 3.34
C ARG A 972 43.26 62.37 4.45
N LEU A 973 43.84 62.12 5.61
CA LEU A 973 44.04 63.14 6.63
C LEU A 973 45.03 64.17 6.09
N LEU A 974 44.57 65.40 5.88
CA LEU A 974 45.44 66.58 5.99
C LEU A 974 45.26 67.12 7.41
N SER A 975 46.34 67.02 8.19
CA SER A 975 46.49 67.67 9.48
C SER A 975 46.71 69.18 9.29
N GLY A 976 46.02 70.02 10.06
CA GLY A 976 46.36 71.44 10.15
C GLY A 976 45.52 72.15 11.20
N ARG A 977 46.17 72.69 12.23
CA ARG A 977 45.63 73.56 13.27
C ARG A 977 45.03 74.84 12.67
N GLY A 978 44.08 75.44 13.39
CA GLY A 978 43.93 76.90 13.40
C GLY A 978 42.51 77.42 13.27
N THR A 979 42.00 77.92 14.39
CA THR A 979 41.20 79.14 14.54
C THR A 979 40.03 79.40 13.59
N GLY A 980 38.83 79.51 14.15
CA GLY A 980 37.85 80.49 13.69
C GLY A 980 36.53 79.91 13.19
N ASN A 981 35.47 80.60 13.60
CA ASN A 981 34.05 80.32 13.41
C ASN A 981 33.59 80.00 11.98
N GLU A 982 32.60 79.11 11.95
CA GLU A 982 31.37 79.10 11.14
C GLU A 982 31.41 79.66 9.71
N SER A 983 31.20 78.78 8.73
CA SER A 983 30.18 78.99 7.69
C SER A 983 29.90 77.69 6.93
N ARG A 984 28.60 77.39 6.79
CA ARG A 984 28.05 76.31 5.98
C ARG A 984 28.36 76.54 4.49
N VAL A 985 29.02 75.59 3.84
CA VAL A 985 28.90 75.34 2.39
C VAL A 985 29.01 73.82 2.19
N GLY A 986 27.99 73.26 1.54
CA GLY A 986 27.82 71.83 1.34
C GLY A 986 28.81 71.24 0.34
N VAL A 987 29.17 69.98 0.61
CA VAL A 987 29.74 69.08 -0.39
C VAL A 987 28.64 68.08 -0.76
N GLN A 988 28.29 68.06 -2.03
CA GLN A 988 27.33 67.18 -2.66
C GLN A 988 27.87 65.74 -2.65
N VAL A 989 27.07 64.76 -2.22
CA VAL A 989 27.35 63.33 -2.45
C VAL A 989 26.27 62.84 -3.40
N LYS A 990 26.65 62.57 -4.66
CA LYS A 990 25.81 61.87 -5.64
C LYS A 990 25.51 60.46 -5.12
N GLY A 991 24.24 60.09 -5.20
CA GLY A 991 23.78 58.73 -4.95
C GLY A 991 24.01 57.87 -6.18
N GLU A 992 24.94 56.92 -6.06
CA GLU A 992 25.00 55.65 -6.78
C GLU A 992 25.41 54.63 -5.68
N ASP A 993 24.97 53.37 -5.76
CA ASP A 993 25.19 52.27 -4.78
C ASP A 993 24.01 51.88 -3.86
N PHE A 994 22.76 52.16 -4.27
CA PHE A 994 21.59 51.40 -3.81
C PHE A 994 20.72 50.99 -4.99
N SER A 995 20.37 49.70 -5.08
CA SER A 995 19.40 49.18 -6.04
C SER A 995 18.33 48.38 -5.29
N ILE A 996 17.07 48.80 -5.40
CA ILE A 996 15.92 47.98 -4.96
C ILE A 996 15.74 46.91 -6.03
N VAL A 997 15.93 45.64 -5.67
CA VAL A 997 15.95 44.53 -6.65
C VAL A 997 14.56 43.95 -6.90
N SER A 998 13.61 44.05 -5.97
CA SER A 998 12.18 43.83 -6.26
C SER A 998 11.28 44.43 -5.19
N VAL A 999 10.06 44.80 -5.58
CA VAL A 999 8.96 45.17 -4.68
C VAL A 999 7.77 44.29 -4.99
N VAL A 1000 7.78 43.03 -4.55
CA VAL A 1000 6.70 42.10 -4.88
C VAL A 1000 5.39 42.56 -4.24
N THR A 1001 4.50 43.06 -5.07
CA THR A 1001 3.14 43.41 -4.68
C THR A 1001 2.32 42.12 -4.60
N LYS A 1002 1.83 41.75 -3.40
CA LYS A 1002 1.01 40.56 -3.24
C LYS A 1002 -0.23 40.67 -4.15
N ASN A 1003 -0.38 39.72 -5.08
CA ASN A 1003 -1.47 39.55 -6.08
C ASN A 1003 -1.26 40.18 -7.49
N ALA A 1004 -0.05 40.57 -7.90
CA ALA A 1004 0.21 40.83 -9.32
C ALA A 1004 0.14 39.51 -10.11
N GLN A 1005 -0.38 39.52 -11.35
CA GLN A 1005 -0.41 38.33 -12.22
C GLN A 1005 0.61 38.49 -13.34
N PRO A 1006 1.37 37.43 -13.68
CA PRO A 1006 2.30 37.47 -14.81
C PRO A 1006 1.54 37.58 -16.13
N GLU A 1007 2.00 38.47 -17.00
CA GLU A 1007 1.43 38.68 -18.32
C GLU A 1007 2.41 38.17 -19.38
N LEU A 1008 2.02 37.12 -20.10
CA LEU A 1008 2.78 36.65 -21.25
C LEU A 1008 2.68 37.69 -22.37
N LEU A 1009 3.82 38.21 -22.82
CA LEU A 1009 3.85 39.16 -23.93
C LEU A 1009 3.91 38.43 -25.26
N TRP A 1010 4.89 37.54 -25.43
CA TRP A 1010 5.01 36.59 -26.55
C TRP A 1010 6.10 35.57 -26.27
N THR A 1011 6.30 34.62 -27.19
CA THR A 1011 7.29 33.55 -27.08
C THR A 1011 8.40 33.74 -28.11
N ILE A 1012 9.66 33.66 -27.68
CA ILE A 1012 10.85 33.75 -28.54
C ILE A 1012 11.65 32.47 -28.35
N GLY A 1013 11.57 31.57 -29.34
CA GLY A 1013 12.32 30.34 -29.27
C GLY A 1013 11.86 29.39 -28.16
N ASN A 1014 12.80 28.98 -27.29
CA ASN A 1014 12.50 28.09 -26.16
C ASN A 1014 12.17 28.88 -24.87
N HIS A 1015 11.85 30.17 -25.00
CA HIS A 1015 11.58 31.06 -23.89
C HIS A 1015 10.29 31.87 -24.11
N ASN A 1016 9.50 32.02 -23.06
CA ASN A 1016 8.35 32.91 -22.98
C ASN A 1016 8.78 34.26 -22.41
N LEU A 1017 8.55 35.35 -23.13
CA LEU A 1017 8.77 36.69 -22.62
C LEU A 1017 7.55 37.13 -21.79
N VAL A 1018 7.74 37.24 -20.48
CA VAL A 1018 6.67 37.52 -19.51
C VAL A 1018 6.96 38.85 -18.81
N ARG A 1019 5.96 39.74 -18.76
CA ARG A 1019 5.97 40.94 -17.93
C ARG A 1019 5.42 40.61 -16.56
N PHE A 1020 6.17 40.92 -15.51
CA PHE A 1020 5.70 40.77 -14.15
C PHE A 1020 6.30 41.86 -13.26
N ASP A 1021 5.43 42.58 -12.54
CA ASP A 1021 5.81 43.58 -11.53
C ASP A 1021 6.79 44.66 -12.06
N GLY A 1022 6.57 45.13 -13.29
CA GLY A 1022 7.35 46.19 -13.94
C GLY A 1022 8.65 45.74 -14.63
N MET A 1023 8.95 44.43 -14.61
CA MET A 1023 10.14 43.83 -15.21
C MET A 1023 9.76 42.82 -16.31
N PHE A 1024 10.73 42.50 -17.18
CA PHE A 1024 10.55 41.51 -18.24
C PHE A 1024 11.42 40.28 -17.98
N TYR A 1025 10.84 39.10 -18.23
CA TYR A 1025 11.45 37.81 -17.94
C TYR A 1025 11.40 36.91 -19.17
N GLY A 1026 12.54 36.35 -19.57
CA GLY A 1026 12.63 35.27 -20.52
C GLY A 1026 12.54 33.96 -19.77
N VAL A 1027 11.37 33.36 -19.73
CA VAL A 1027 11.06 32.13 -18.99
C VAL A 1027 11.28 30.91 -19.88
N PRO A 1028 12.26 30.03 -19.61
CA PRO A 1028 12.47 28.84 -20.44
C PRO A 1028 11.25 27.91 -20.40
N HIS A 1029 10.91 27.30 -21.53
CA HIS A 1029 9.82 26.35 -21.62
C HIS A 1029 10.07 25.15 -20.71
N GLY A 1030 9.02 24.73 -19.98
CA GLY A 1030 9.10 23.67 -18.97
C GLY A 1030 9.62 24.11 -17.60
N ALA A 1031 10.01 25.38 -17.42
CA ALA A 1031 10.35 25.90 -16.10
C ALA A 1031 9.09 26.22 -15.27
N TYR A 1032 9.02 25.68 -14.06
CA TYR A 1032 8.03 26.06 -13.07
C TYR A 1032 8.47 27.35 -12.37
N VAL A 1033 7.66 28.40 -12.44
CA VAL A 1033 7.96 29.72 -11.88
C VAL A 1033 6.89 30.11 -10.87
N GLU A 1034 7.29 30.24 -9.60
CA GLU A 1034 6.43 30.74 -8.54
C GLU A 1034 6.60 32.26 -8.43
N TRP A 1035 5.73 33.02 -9.11
CA TRP A 1035 5.82 34.48 -9.29
C TRP A 1035 5.68 35.29 -8.00
N ASP A 1036 5.10 34.72 -6.95
CA ASP A 1036 4.98 35.37 -5.64
C ASP A 1036 6.16 35.06 -4.70
N SER A 1037 7.05 34.15 -5.11
CA SER A 1037 8.27 33.84 -4.39
C SER A 1037 9.33 34.86 -4.82
N GLY A 1038 9.98 35.58 -3.90
CA GLY A 1038 11.05 36.54 -4.24
C GLY A 1038 12.32 35.93 -4.85
N LEU A 1039 12.22 34.74 -5.45
CA LEU A 1039 13.28 33.88 -5.97
C LEU A 1039 13.14 33.63 -7.49
N ILE A 1040 12.27 34.35 -8.21
CA ILE A 1040 12.03 34.20 -9.66
C ILE A 1040 13.33 34.18 -10.48
N ALA A 1041 14.26 35.09 -10.16
CA ALA A 1041 15.55 35.20 -10.85
C ALA A 1041 16.52 34.02 -10.59
N SER A 1042 16.18 33.10 -9.67
CA SER A 1042 16.98 31.91 -9.36
C SER A 1042 16.54 30.65 -10.12
N VAL A 1043 15.47 30.75 -10.92
CA VAL A 1043 15.03 29.68 -11.81
C VAL A 1043 16.08 29.46 -12.92
N PRO A 1044 16.60 28.24 -13.11
CA PRO A 1044 17.65 27.98 -14.11
C PRO A 1044 17.21 28.35 -15.53
N GLY A 1045 18.04 29.14 -16.23
CA GLY A 1045 17.78 29.59 -17.59
C GLY A 1045 16.81 30.78 -17.70
N MET A 1046 16.35 31.34 -16.57
CA MET A 1046 15.56 32.55 -16.51
C MET A 1046 16.42 33.76 -16.91
N LEU A 1047 15.94 34.53 -17.88
CA LEU A 1047 16.56 35.78 -18.32
C LEU A 1047 15.73 36.94 -17.76
N VAL A 1048 16.37 38.01 -17.31
CA VAL A 1048 15.68 39.15 -16.67
C VAL A 1048 16.27 40.44 -17.21
N GLY A 1049 15.40 41.41 -17.53
CA GLY A 1049 15.80 42.71 -18.01
C GLY A 1049 14.75 43.77 -17.72
N ASP A 1050 15.18 45.02 -17.77
CA ASP A 1050 14.37 46.17 -17.41
C ASP A 1050 13.50 46.60 -18.60
N THR A 1051 13.87 46.15 -19.81
CA THR A 1051 13.12 46.38 -21.05
C THR A 1051 12.96 45.08 -21.84
N ILE A 1052 11.91 45.05 -22.68
CA ILE A 1052 11.66 43.97 -23.65
C ILE A 1052 12.89 43.72 -24.53
N ALA A 1053 13.51 44.79 -25.03
CA ALA A 1053 14.64 44.71 -25.96
C ALA A 1053 15.87 44.04 -25.35
N GLU A 1054 16.14 44.27 -24.05
CA GLU A 1054 17.22 43.58 -23.35
C GLU A 1054 17.00 42.08 -23.26
N VAL A 1055 15.80 41.67 -22.85
CA VAL A 1055 15.51 40.24 -22.65
C VAL A 1055 15.40 39.51 -23.99
N ASP A 1056 14.81 40.12 -25.01
CA ASP A 1056 14.81 39.60 -26.38
C ASP A 1056 16.25 39.46 -26.91
N GLY A 1057 17.10 40.47 -26.71
CA GLY A 1057 18.53 40.41 -27.06
C GLY A 1057 19.28 39.30 -26.33
N MET A 1058 18.97 39.07 -25.03
CA MET A 1058 19.54 37.97 -24.25
C MET A 1058 19.10 36.61 -24.78
N ILE A 1059 17.81 36.44 -25.13
CA ILE A 1059 17.28 35.19 -25.69
C ILE A 1059 17.97 34.88 -27.04
N ARG A 1060 18.15 35.89 -27.90
CA ARG A 1060 18.83 35.73 -29.20
C ARG A 1060 20.33 35.45 -29.06
N ASN A 1061 21.00 36.05 -28.08
CA ASN A 1061 22.40 35.76 -27.77
C ASN A 1061 22.61 34.32 -27.26
N VAL A 1062 21.68 33.78 -26.47
CA VAL A 1062 21.71 32.36 -26.05
C VAL A 1062 21.54 31.42 -27.25
N ARG A 1063 20.97 31.90 -28.37
CA ARG A 1063 20.80 31.14 -29.62
C ARG A 1063 21.91 31.33 -30.66
N GLY A 1064 22.84 32.27 -30.47
CA GLY A 1064 24.02 32.44 -31.31
C GLY A 1064 23.84 33.28 -32.59
N GLU A 1065 22.81 34.12 -32.69
CA GLU A 1065 22.61 35.04 -33.83
C GLU A 1065 23.21 36.42 -33.53
N VAL A 1066 24.29 36.81 -34.23
CA VAL A 1066 24.92 38.14 -34.07
C VAL A 1066 24.64 39.01 -35.29
N GLY A 1067 23.92 40.12 -35.09
CA GLY A 1067 23.79 41.22 -36.05
C GLY A 1067 23.20 42.47 -35.39
N GLU A 1068 23.92 43.60 -35.45
CA GLU A 1068 23.50 44.89 -34.87
C GLU A 1068 22.31 45.52 -35.61
N VAL A 1069 21.26 45.90 -34.87
CA VAL A 1069 20.31 46.93 -35.30
C VAL A 1069 19.91 47.79 -34.08
N SER A 1070 20.05 49.10 -34.22
CA SER A 1070 19.63 50.10 -33.24
C SER A 1070 18.11 50.21 -33.17
N VAL A 1071 17.51 50.11 -31.98
CA VAL A 1071 16.12 50.50 -31.74
C VAL A 1071 16.11 51.65 -30.74
N THR A 1072 15.74 52.83 -31.24
CA THR A 1072 15.47 54.02 -30.43
C THR A 1072 14.23 53.80 -29.57
N ALA A 1073 14.39 54.00 -28.26
CA ALA A 1073 13.29 53.98 -27.30
C ALA A 1073 12.33 55.14 -27.54
N THR A 1074 11.03 54.81 -27.67
CA THR A 1074 9.95 55.73 -27.33
C THR A 1074 9.00 54.98 -26.40
N ASP A 1075 9.03 55.36 -25.13
CA ASP A 1075 7.99 55.09 -24.14
C ASP A 1075 6.67 55.69 -24.65
N ASP A 1076 5.70 54.86 -25.01
CA ASP A 1076 4.29 55.26 -24.94
C ASP A 1076 3.39 54.03 -24.76
N CYS A 1077 2.92 53.85 -23.52
CA CYS A 1077 1.80 52.99 -23.20
C CYS A 1077 0.50 53.64 -23.64
N SER A 1078 0.11 53.40 -24.89
CA SER A 1078 -1.30 53.45 -25.29
C SER A 1078 -1.49 52.76 -26.62
N HIS A 1079 -1.91 51.50 -26.64
CA HIS A 1079 -2.85 51.02 -27.65
C HIS A 1079 -3.58 49.76 -27.16
N VAL A 1080 -4.89 49.82 -27.35
CA VAL A 1080 -5.91 48.80 -27.13
C VAL A 1080 -5.61 47.54 -27.96
N SER A 1081 -6.09 46.39 -27.48
CA SER A 1081 -6.05 45.05 -28.10
C SER A 1081 -5.91 45.03 -29.63
N GLU A 1082 -4.89 44.33 -30.13
CA GLU A 1082 -4.90 43.73 -31.46
C GLU A 1082 -3.86 42.60 -31.49
N PHE A 1083 -4.30 41.36 -31.22
CA PHE A 1083 -3.59 40.20 -31.74
C PHE A 1083 -3.49 40.39 -33.25
N THR A 1084 -2.28 40.44 -33.80
CA THR A 1084 -2.12 40.40 -35.25
C THR A 1084 -2.66 39.06 -35.75
N LYS A 1085 -3.91 39.07 -36.24
CA LYS A 1085 -4.60 37.98 -36.94
C LYS A 1085 -3.97 37.67 -38.31
N LYS A 1086 -2.65 37.68 -38.44
CA LYS A 1086 -1.96 37.35 -39.70
C LYS A 1086 -0.92 36.25 -39.50
N PRO A 1087 -1.01 35.15 -40.26
CA PRO A 1087 -0.03 34.07 -40.20
C PRO A 1087 1.36 34.56 -40.62
N ILE A 1088 2.39 34.14 -39.89
CA ILE A 1088 3.80 34.48 -40.18
C ILE A 1088 4.48 33.24 -40.75
N LEU A 1089 4.96 33.32 -42.00
CA LEU A 1089 5.77 32.24 -42.58
C LEU A 1089 7.13 32.16 -41.88
N LEU A 1090 7.40 31.03 -41.23
CA LEU A 1090 8.65 30.77 -40.52
C LEU A 1090 9.69 30.07 -41.41
N ARG A 1091 9.24 29.17 -42.30
CA ARG A 1091 10.10 28.45 -43.23
C ARG A 1091 9.28 27.89 -44.39
N THR A 1092 9.84 27.89 -45.60
CA THR A 1092 9.35 27.07 -46.71
C THR A 1092 10.22 25.82 -46.86
N MET A 1093 9.58 24.65 -46.91
CA MET A 1093 10.17 23.33 -47.14
C MET A 1093 9.72 22.80 -48.51
N PRO A 1094 10.31 23.31 -49.62
CA PRO A 1094 9.80 23.05 -50.96
C PRO A 1094 10.06 21.64 -51.47
N GLN A 1095 11.00 20.90 -50.88
CA GLN A 1095 11.29 19.51 -51.26
C GLN A 1095 10.25 18.53 -50.69
N GLU A 1096 9.77 18.82 -49.48
CA GLU A 1096 8.72 18.07 -48.78
C GLU A 1096 7.33 18.59 -49.13
N GLY A 1097 7.24 19.77 -49.75
CA GLY A 1097 6.00 20.39 -50.21
C GLY A 1097 5.21 21.09 -49.09
N TYR A 1098 5.89 21.74 -48.13
CA TYR A 1098 5.27 22.37 -46.97
C TYR A 1098 5.76 23.81 -46.72
N ASP A 1099 4.90 24.64 -46.13
CA ASP A 1099 5.22 25.92 -45.52
C ASP A 1099 4.97 25.84 -44.01
N VAL A 1100 5.99 26.10 -43.21
CA VAL A 1100 5.89 26.16 -41.75
C VAL A 1100 5.58 27.58 -41.34
N ILE A 1101 4.46 27.78 -40.69
CA ILE A 1101 3.92 29.09 -40.33
C ILE A 1101 3.63 29.17 -38.83
N SER A 1102 3.69 30.36 -38.24
CA SER A 1102 3.21 30.64 -36.89
C SER A 1102 1.91 31.43 -36.97
N TYR A 1103 0.90 30.96 -36.26
CA TYR A 1103 -0.39 31.63 -36.15
C TYR A 1103 -1.03 31.33 -34.79
N GLU A 1104 -1.55 32.35 -34.12
CA GLU A 1104 -2.21 32.25 -32.80
C GLU A 1104 -1.47 31.40 -31.73
N GLY A 1105 -0.14 31.49 -31.68
CA GLY A 1105 0.68 30.82 -30.66
C GLY A 1105 1.01 29.35 -30.96
N TRP A 1106 0.64 28.85 -32.15
CA TRP A 1106 0.97 27.52 -32.63
C TRP A 1106 1.85 27.59 -33.87
N ILE A 1107 2.61 26.52 -34.11
CA ILE A 1107 3.34 26.31 -35.36
C ILE A 1107 2.58 25.28 -36.19
N TYR A 1108 2.32 25.61 -37.45
CA TYR A 1108 1.64 24.75 -38.41
C TYR A 1108 2.56 24.43 -39.58
N GLY A 1109 2.56 23.17 -40.00
CA GLY A 1109 3.09 22.72 -41.28
C GLY A 1109 1.96 22.66 -42.29
N MET A 1110 1.93 23.61 -43.23
CA MET A 1110 0.91 23.73 -44.26
C MET A 1110 1.40 23.12 -45.57
N PRO A 1111 0.83 22.02 -46.06
CA PRO A 1111 1.24 21.46 -47.34
C PRO A 1111 0.90 22.41 -48.49
N HIS A 1112 1.87 22.68 -49.37
CA HIS A 1112 1.73 23.52 -50.57
C HIS A 1112 0.59 23.06 -51.48
N ALA A 1113 0.27 21.76 -51.46
CA ALA A 1113 -0.83 21.16 -52.21
C ALA A 1113 -2.22 21.71 -51.85
N LEU A 1114 -2.39 22.29 -50.65
CA LEU A 1114 -3.65 22.91 -50.24
C LEU A 1114 -3.88 24.29 -50.89
N GLY A 1115 -2.87 24.87 -51.54
CA GLY A 1115 -2.94 26.20 -52.14
C GLY A 1115 -3.03 27.33 -51.09
N PRO A 1116 -3.30 28.58 -51.51
CA PRO A 1116 -3.43 29.71 -50.59
C PRO A 1116 -4.69 29.55 -49.71
N ILE A 1117 -4.49 29.39 -48.40
CA ILE A 1117 -5.56 29.25 -47.40
C ILE A 1117 -5.62 30.51 -46.55
N ASP A 1118 -6.83 31.04 -46.34
CA ASP A 1118 -7.08 32.08 -45.35
C ASP A 1118 -7.34 31.45 -43.97
N LEU A 1119 -6.34 31.53 -43.09
CA LEU A 1119 -6.39 30.94 -41.75
C LEU A 1119 -7.31 31.70 -40.78
N THR A 1120 -7.90 32.82 -41.21
CA THR A 1120 -8.84 33.59 -40.38
C THR A 1120 -10.28 33.08 -40.50
N GLU A 1121 -10.58 32.20 -41.48
CA GLU A 1121 -11.95 31.74 -41.77
C GLU A 1121 -12.15 30.22 -41.64
N ILE A 1122 -11.11 29.41 -41.40
CA ILE A 1122 -11.18 27.93 -41.39
C ILE A 1122 -10.50 27.33 -40.15
N ASP A 1123 -11.13 26.31 -39.53
CA ASP A 1123 -10.50 25.50 -38.48
C ASP A 1123 -9.46 24.54 -39.09
N VAL A 1124 -8.20 24.96 -39.05
CA VAL A 1124 -7.08 24.36 -39.80
C VAL A 1124 -6.75 22.93 -39.34
N LEU A 1125 -7.25 22.50 -38.17
CA LEU A 1125 -6.94 21.20 -37.55
C LEU A 1125 -7.59 20.00 -38.25
N GLU A 1126 -8.64 20.20 -39.03
CA GLU A 1126 -9.32 19.12 -39.74
C GLU A 1126 -8.82 18.94 -41.19
N MET A 1127 -7.86 19.75 -41.64
CA MET A 1127 -7.37 19.72 -43.01
C MET A 1127 -6.33 18.60 -43.21
N PRO A 1128 -6.52 17.70 -44.20
CA PRO A 1128 -5.61 16.58 -44.42
C PRO A 1128 -4.17 17.01 -44.67
N GLY A 1129 -3.25 16.48 -43.87
CA GLY A 1129 -1.81 16.70 -44.03
C GLY A 1129 -1.26 17.95 -43.32
N VAL A 1130 -2.09 18.76 -42.65
CA VAL A 1130 -1.60 19.85 -41.79
C VAL A 1130 -1.05 19.26 -40.50
N VAL A 1131 0.17 19.66 -40.13
CA VAL A 1131 0.84 19.24 -38.88
C VAL A 1131 0.84 20.41 -37.91
N ARG A 1132 0.54 20.21 -36.62
CA ARG A 1132 0.57 21.28 -35.61
C ARG A 1132 1.34 20.87 -34.37
N ASP A 1133 2.22 21.75 -33.90
CA ASP A 1133 2.86 21.63 -32.59
C ASP A 1133 3.12 23.04 -31.98
N VAL A 1134 3.57 23.08 -30.73
CA VAL A 1134 4.03 24.32 -30.08
C VAL A 1134 5.46 24.69 -30.50
N SER A 1135 6.22 23.75 -31.06
CA SER A 1135 7.59 23.98 -31.50
C SER A 1135 7.78 23.74 -33.00
N ARG A 1136 8.57 24.61 -33.64
CA ARG A 1136 8.93 24.50 -35.06
C ARG A 1136 9.68 23.20 -35.37
N ASP A 1137 10.58 22.77 -34.48
CA ASP A 1137 11.39 21.57 -34.70
C ASP A 1137 10.54 20.29 -34.67
N ALA A 1138 9.50 20.22 -33.84
CA ALA A 1138 8.57 19.10 -33.83
C ALA A 1138 7.78 19.03 -35.16
N VAL A 1139 7.22 20.16 -35.62
CA VAL A 1139 6.51 20.24 -36.90
C VAL A 1139 7.42 19.86 -38.07
N GLU A 1140 8.65 20.36 -38.12
CA GLU A 1140 9.60 20.04 -39.20
C GLU A 1140 10.01 18.55 -39.18
N ASN A 1141 10.24 17.96 -38.01
CA ASN A 1141 10.58 16.53 -37.90
C ASN A 1141 9.43 15.63 -38.33
N GLU A 1142 8.20 16.01 -38.03
CA GLU A 1142 7.02 15.25 -38.45
C GLU A 1142 6.75 15.40 -39.95
N ILE A 1143 6.92 16.59 -40.54
CA ILE A 1143 6.92 16.78 -42.01
C ILE A 1143 7.97 15.89 -42.68
N LEU A 1144 9.19 15.82 -42.14
CA LEU A 1144 10.27 14.97 -42.66
C LEU A 1144 9.92 13.48 -42.55
N ALA A 1145 9.29 13.05 -41.46
CA ALA A 1145 8.82 11.68 -41.31
C ALA A 1145 7.70 11.33 -42.31
N LEU A 1146 6.79 12.27 -42.60
CA LEU A 1146 5.75 12.12 -43.62
C LEU A 1146 6.34 12.06 -45.05
N ALA A 1147 7.37 12.86 -45.34
CA ALA A 1147 8.11 12.82 -46.61
C ALA A 1147 8.86 11.48 -46.81
N GLN A 1148 9.37 10.87 -45.74
CA GLN A 1148 10.02 9.55 -45.79
C GLN A 1148 9.01 8.41 -46.00
N ASN A 1149 7.79 8.53 -45.48
CA ASN A 1149 6.73 7.53 -45.68
C ASN A 1149 6.07 7.62 -47.06
N SER A 1150 5.96 8.82 -47.66
CA SER A 1150 5.45 9.01 -49.03
C SER A 1150 6.43 8.55 -50.13
N ASN A 1151 7.74 8.54 -49.85
CA ASN A 1151 8.75 7.89 -50.71
C ASN A 1151 8.72 6.35 -50.67
N ARG A 1152 7.92 5.73 -49.78
CA ARG A 1152 7.66 4.27 -49.78
C ARG A 1152 6.36 3.87 -50.50
N SER A 1153 5.51 4.83 -50.92
CA SER A 1153 4.23 4.56 -51.59
C SER A 1153 4.20 4.88 -53.10
N TYR A 1154 5.32 5.31 -53.71
CA TYR A 1154 5.46 5.48 -55.17
C TYR A 1154 6.17 4.31 -55.87
N SER A 1155 5.85 3.07 -55.47
CA SER A 1155 6.15 1.87 -56.25
C SER A 1155 4.93 0.96 -56.28
N THR A 1156 3.84 1.44 -56.85
CA THR A 1156 2.82 0.56 -57.45
C THR A 1156 1.93 1.40 -58.35
N THR A 1157 2.15 1.35 -59.66
CA THR A 1157 1.03 1.25 -60.60
C THR A 1157 1.47 0.75 -61.97
N VAL A 1158 0.69 -0.20 -62.43
CA VAL A 1158 0.74 -0.99 -63.66
C VAL A 1158 0.57 -0.11 -64.89
N GLU A 1159 1.34 -0.37 -65.96
CA GLU A 1159 0.81 -0.46 -67.32
C GLU A 1159 1.76 -1.29 -68.22
N ALA A 1160 1.18 -2.31 -68.87
CA ALA A 1160 1.74 -3.32 -69.79
C ALA A 1160 2.55 -4.50 -69.20
#